data_AF-A0A971BFB7-F1
#
_entry.id   AF-A0A971BFB7-F1
#
_cell.length_a   1.000
_cell.length_b   1.000
_cell.length_c   1.000
_cell.angle_alpha   90.00
_cell.angle_beta   90.00
_cell.angle_gamma   90.00
#
_symmetry.space_group_name_H-M   'P 1'
#
loop_
_entity.id
_entity.type
_entity.pdbx_description
1 polymer ?
#
loop_
_entity_poly.entity_id
_entity_poly.type
_entity_poly.pdbx_seq_one_letter_code
_entity_poly.pdbx_strand_id
1 'polypeptide(L)'
;MIIYDRASTGLQGFDQVIDTLHLGDNVVWQVDSASDYKRMVDPFVEQAKLDRMDLVYVRFGDHEPLLADSPDIKTYHVDAGKGFENFATQVHNIVKNEGRKTFYVFDCLTDLLKYWHSDLMIGNFFKVTCPYLYELETVAYFAIIRDAHTFTTIAGIRETTQLLLDLYQVKNRLYIHPLKVWQRYSPTMFFPHLIQGQEAICITASAEVAQLFSSIRRGGGRLDYWNVTFNRARESLALAPEQQEDTKKSLMHMLIGSGESRMFQLCDRYFTLDDILTIASREIGTGFIGGKSVGMLIARKILEQDGKGRYAPFIEPHDSYFLGSDIFYTYIVQNGWCKLWTEQKSQEGYYKYAPEFKEKLLHGKFPIDIQEQFIQMLEYFGQSPIIVRSSSLLEDNFGNAFAGKYESVFCANQGTPEERYEAFVQAIRTVYASTMNEDALVYRMNRGLFQMDEQMAILVQRVSGDQYEESFFPHIAGVGISSNLYVWDKSIDMNSGMLRLVFGIGTRAVDRAVGDYARIVCLDDPLRPSPMDYEDQQKYSQHGADVISLRENALICSDLEDIFSHDIKTDKALFATMDTQTVIRLRELGYTDRKVPSIFDFNKLLKSTEFPLIMRDMLTLLSKVYDYPVDIEFTANFAKDSHFKINLLQCRPLQTRGLGKAVEIPQLDDNCNCFFSTKGSFMGGNVHLLIDYVVFVKAQEYRQLSEWEKYEIARHIGLINASLKDKNVMLMGPGRWGTTTPSLGVPVHFSELSHMSVICEVSSAVAGFMPELSYGSHFFQDLVETGIFYVAIMDGQKEVVFNPGKILERKNILTSVSPKSETFSDVIHISRTDGMEI
;
A
#
# COMPACT_ATOMS: atom_id res chain seq x y z
N MET A 1 9.49 17.93 50.96
CA MET A 1 9.71 19.18 50.21
C MET A 1 11.07 19.07 49.55
N ILE A 2 11.10 18.67 48.28
CA ILE A 2 12.33 18.46 47.51
C ILE A 2 12.51 19.72 46.65
N ILE A 3 13.61 20.44 46.85
CA ILE A 3 13.94 21.74 46.25
C ILE A 3 14.67 21.57 44.89
N TYR A 4 14.68 20.36 44.31
CA TYR A 4 15.50 20.02 43.15
C TYR A 4 14.75 19.88 41.81
N ASP A 5 13.47 20.27 41.75
CA ASP A 5 12.63 20.06 40.55
C ASP A 5 12.31 21.36 39.77
N ARG A 6 13.00 22.46 40.08
CA ARG A 6 12.74 23.79 39.49
C ARG A 6 13.94 24.29 38.68
N ALA A 7 13.65 24.93 37.56
CA ALA A 7 14.60 25.59 36.67
C ALA A 7 14.13 27.03 36.40
N SER A 8 15.07 27.93 36.10
CA SER A 8 14.76 29.33 35.81
C SER A 8 14.69 29.57 34.30
N THR A 9 13.82 30.48 33.87
CA THR A 9 13.77 31.01 32.50
C THR A 9 14.93 31.99 32.20
N GLY A 10 15.73 32.35 33.21
CA GLY A 10 16.72 33.44 33.15
C GLY A 10 16.10 34.84 33.27
N LEU A 11 14.79 34.92 33.47
CA LEU A 11 14.02 36.15 33.71
C LEU A 11 13.31 36.06 35.06
N GLN A 12 13.88 36.65 36.11
CA GLN A 12 13.37 36.51 37.48
C GLN A 12 11.90 36.92 37.64
N GLY A 13 11.50 38.02 37.00
CA GLY A 13 10.11 38.48 37.03
C GLY A 13 9.18 37.52 36.33
N PHE A 14 9.61 36.89 35.23
CA PHE A 14 8.77 35.93 34.52
C PHE A 14 8.66 34.60 35.29
N ASP A 15 9.75 34.16 35.93
CA ASP A 15 9.72 33.01 36.84
C ASP A 15 8.68 33.19 37.96
N GLN A 16 8.53 34.39 38.51
CA GLN A 16 7.49 34.67 39.52
C GLN A 16 6.07 34.56 38.95
N VAL A 17 5.88 34.87 37.66
CA VAL A 17 4.57 34.80 36.99
C VAL A 17 4.12 33.35 36.79
N ILE A 18 5.03 32.48 36.34
CA ILE A 18 4.71 31.09 35.95
C ILE A 18 5.01 30.06 37.04
N ASP A 19 5.47 30.50 38.22
CA ASP A 19 6.00 29.65 39.30
C ASP A 19 7.20 28.79 38.84
N THR A 20 8.20 29.45 38.22
CA THR A 20 9.42 28.86 37.62
C THR A 20 9.12 27.81 36.53
N LEU A 21 10.17 27.28 35.88
CA LEU A 21 10.05 26.07 35.08
C LEU A 21 10.14 24.85 36.00
N HIS A 22 9.36 23.82 35.72
CA HIS A 22 9.49 22.52 36.37
C HIS A 22 10.26 21.57 35.46
N LEU A 23 11.06 20.68 36.04
CA LEU A 23 11.62 19.57 35.28
C LEU A 23 10.48 18.73 34.67
N GLY A 24 10.57 18.49 33.37
CA GLY A 24 9.52 17.92 32.52
C GLY A 24 8.79 18.96 31.64
N ASP A 25 8.96 20.26 31.88
CA ASP A 25 8.23 21.29 31.11
C ASP A 25 8.64 21.33 29.64
N ASN A 26 7.66 21.07 28.77
CA ASN A 26 7.71 21.45 27.36
C ASN A 26 7.12 22.88 27.22
N VAL A 27 7.98 23.83 26.86
CA VAL A 27 7.66 25.26 26.72
C VAL A 27 7.54 25.61 25.25
N VAL A 28 6.34 25.96 24.81
CA VAL A 28 6.07 26.36 23.43
C VAL A 28 5.80 27.86 23.34
N TRP A 29 6.61 28.53 22.53
CA TRP A 29 6.51 29.95 22.24
C TRP A 29 5.79 30.19 20.91
N GLN A 30 4.72 30.97 20.92
CA GLN A 30 4.14 31.54 19.72
C GLN A 30 4.74 32.92 19.47
N VAL A 31 5.50 33.03 18.38
CA VAL A 31 6.31 34.20 18.06
C VAL A 31 5.98 34.74 16.67
N ASP A 32 6.29 36.00 16.40
CA ASP A 32 6.16 36.57 15.06
C ASP A 32 7.36 36.20 14.17
N SER A 33 8.52 35.89 14.77
CA SER A 33 9.75 35.50 14.07
C SER A 33 10.66 34.62 14.92
N ALA A 34 11.54 33.83 14.28
CA ALA A 34 12.59 33.08 14.97
C ALA A 34 13.57 33.99 15.75
N SER A 35 13.78 35.23 15.27
CA SER A 35 14.60 36.21 16.00
C SER A 35 13.96 36.68 17.31
N ASP A 36 12.63 36.77 17.38
CA ASP A 36 11.95 37.10 18.63
C ASP A 36 12.02 35.94 19.61
N TYR A 37 11.90 34.70 19.11
CA TYR A 37 12.11 33.51 19.92
C TYR A 37 13.51 33.46 20.54
N LYS A 38 14.55 33.80 19.78
CA LYS A 38 15.93 33.86 20.28
C LYS A 38 16.06 34.73 21.53
N ARG A 39 15.31 35.83 21.64
CA ARG A 39 15.32 36.71 22.83
C ARG A 39 14.83 36.03 24.11
N MET A 40 14.06 34.95 23.99
CA MET A 40 13.63 34.11 25.12
C MET A 40 14.58 32.93 25.36
N VAL A 41 15.23 32.44 24.31
CA VAL A 41 16.22 31.36 24.38
C VAL A 41 17.51 31.83 25.06
N ASP A 42 18.02 33.01 24.70
CA ASP A 42 19.28 33.56 25.21
C ASP A 42 19.33 33.60 26.76
N PRO A 43 18.36 34.20 27.49
CA PRO A 43 18.40 34.22 28.96
C PRO A 43 18.27 32.82 29.58
N PHE A 44 17.46 31.94 29.00
CA PHE A 44 17.30 30.56 29.46
C PHE A 44 18.62 29.78 29.36
N VAL A 45 19.32 29.92 28.24
CA VAL A 45 20.60 29.24 27.99
C VAL A 45 21.71 29.77 28.89
N GLU A 46 21.81 31.09 29.07
CA GLU A 46 22.80 31.66 29.98
C GLU A 46 22.57 31.22 31.43
N GLN A 47 21.30 31.16 31.87
CA GLN A 47 20.97 30.66 33.19
C GLN A 47 21.28 29.17 33.34
N ALA A 48 20.96 28.35 32.33
CA ALA A 48 21.26 26.92 32.34
C ALA A 48 22.77 26.63 32.41
N LYS A 49 23.61 27.45 31.76
CA LYS A 49 25.08 27.38 31.90
C LYS A 49 25.55 27.71 33.31
N LEU A 50 24.99 28.75 33.93
CA LEU A 50 25.30 29.12 35.32
C LEU A 50 24.95 27.99 36.28
N ASP A 51 23.81 27.33 36.03
CA ASP A 51 23.31 26.20 36.82
C ASP A 51 24.02 24.87 36.48
N ARG A 52 24.95 24.87 35.51
CA ARG A 52 25.70 23.70 35.01
C ARG A 52 24.81 22.56 34.53
N MET A 53 23.71 22.92 33.85
CA MET A 53 22.81 21.97 33.22
C MET A 53 23.32 21.59 31.83
N ASP A 54 23.17 20.33 31.46
CA ASP A 54 23.50 19.87 30.11
C ASP A 54 22.56 20.52 29.09
N LEU A 55 23.13 21.19 28.08
CA LEU A 55 22.39 21.91 27.05
C LEU A 55 22.56 21.25 25.67
N VAL A 56 21.43 20.98 25.05
CA VAL A 56 21.33 20.39 23.71
C VAL A 56 20.59 21.33 22.78
N TYR A 57 21.20 21.64 21.65
CA TYR A 57 20.58 22.40 20.56
C TYR A 57 20.26 21.46 19.39
N VAL A 58 18.98 21.31 19.08
CA VAL A 58 18.52 20.51 17.93
C VAL A 58 18.21 21.45 16.77
N ARG A 59 19.09 21.44 15.77
CA ARG A 59 19.06 22.32 14.60
C ARG A 59 18.47 21.61 13.39
N PHE A 60 17.50 22.24 12.74
CA PHE A 60 16.86 21.77 11.51
C PHE A 60 16.24 22.91 10.66
N GLY A 61 16.15 24.13 11.19
CA GLY A 61 15.56 25.27 10.50
C GLY A 61 16.54 25.99 9.58
N ASP A 62 16.01 26.72 8.61
CA ASP A 62 16.81 27.50 7.65
C ASP A 62 17.13 28.91 8.17
N HIS A 63 16.53 29.31 9.30
CA HIS A 63 16.78 30.59 9.93
C HIS A 63 18.19 30.67 10.54
N GLU A 64 18.60 31.89 10.91
CA GLU A 64 19.86 32.08 11.64
C GLU A 64 19.90 31.21 12.92
N PRO A 65 21.06 30.62 13.26
CA PRO A 65 21.20 29.85 14.49
C PRO A 65 20.69 30.57 15.73
N LEU A 66 19.81 29.88 16.47
CA LEU A 66 19.35 30.34 17.77
C LEU A 66 20.49 30.35 18.78
N LEU A 67 21.47 29.47 18.62
CA LEU A 67 22.64 29.37 19.48
C LEU A 67 23.91 29.33 18.63
N ALA A 68 24.95 30.02 19.12
CA ALA A 68 26.28 29.96 18.55
C ALA A 68 27.01 28.71 19.08
N ASP A 69 27.96 28.20 18.29
CA ASP A 69 28.78 27.06 18.68
C ASP A 69 29.57 27.38 19.96
N SER A 70 29.43 26.52 20.97
CA SER A 70 30.07 26.65 22.27
C SER A 70 30.44 25.26 22.78
N PRO A 71 31.59 25.07 23.47
CA PRO A 71 31.92 23.80 24.11
C PRO A 71 30.90 23.36 25.17
N ASP A 72 30.13 24.31 25.72
CA ASP A 72 29.10 24.05 26.72
C ASP A 72 27.72 23.67 26.13
N ILE A 73 27.60 23.61 24.79
CA ILE A 73 26.34 23.31 24.09
C ILE A 73 26.61 22.18 23.09
N LYS A 74 25.86 21.08 23.18
CA LYS A 74 25.90 20.01 22.17
C LYS A 74 24.90 20.31 21.06
N THR A 75 25.37 20.52 19.84
CA THR A 75 24.50 20.78 18.69
C THR A 75 24.33 19.55 17.81
N TYR A 76 23.09 19.13 17.61
CA TYR A 76 22.71 18.06 16.68
C TYR A 76 22.01 18.65 15.47
N HIS A 77 22.48 18.28 14.27
CA HIS A 77 21.82 18.64 13.02
C HIS A 77 20.91 17.50 12.59
N VAL A 78 19.62 17.77 12.47
CA VAL A 78 18.61 16.79 12.06
C VAL A 78 18.06 17.20 10.70
N ASP A 79 18.13 16.27 9.75
CA ASP A 79 17.67 16.50 8.38
C ASP A 79 16.16 16.29 8.27
N ALA A 80 15.41 17.38 8.15
CA ALA A 80 13.95 17.38 7.99
C ALA A 80 13.49 16.85 6.61
N GLY A 81 14.36 16.89 5.60
CA GLY A 81 14.05 16.45 4.24
C GLY A 81 13.91 14.92 4.09
N LYS A 82 14.34 14.15 5.08
CA LYS A 82 14.20 12.68 5.11
C LYS A 82 12.82 12.18 5.56
N GLY A 83 11.86 13.09 5.79
CA GLY A 83 10.49 12.78 6.19
C GLY A 83 10.26 12.77 7.71
N PHE A 84 8.98 12.77 8.10
CA PHE A 84 8.53 12.89 9.49
C PHE A 84 9.09 11.79 10.40
N GLU A 85 9.00 10.52 9.98
CA GLU A 85 9.43 9.40 10.81
C GLU A 85 10.92 9.45 11.13
N ASN A 86 11.75 9.62 10.10
CA ASN A 86 13.20 9.67 10.26
C ASN A 86 13.60 10.81 11.22
N PHE A 87 12.98 11.98 11.04
CA PHE A 87 13.16 13.12 11.93
C PHE A 87 12.76 12.79 13.37
N ALA A 88 11.55 12.25 13.59
CA ALA A 88 11.06 11.91 14.92
C ALA A 88 11.92 10.83 15.60
N THR A 89 12.39 9.82 14.87
CA THR A 89 13.29 8.77 15.39
C THR A 89 14.67 9.33 15.73
N GLN A 90 15.25 10.21 14.90
CA GLN A 90 16.52 10.87 15.21
C GLN A 90 16.40 11.71 16.48
N VAL A 91 15.36 12.55 16.60
CA VAL A 91 15.11 13.35 17.80
C VAL A 91 14.93 12.45 19.02
N HIS A 92 14.14 11.38 18.90
CA HIS A 92 13.95 10.42 20.00
C HIS A 92 15.26 9.78 20.44
N ASN A 93 16.13 9.38 19.50
CA ASN A 93 17.45 8.81 19.79
C ASN A 93 18.39 9.82 20.46
N ILE A 94 18.39 11.08 20.02
CA ILE A 94 19.14 12.17 20.67
C ILE A 94 18.69 12.30 22.12
N VAL A 95 17.38 12.42 22.34
CA VAL A 95 16.80 12.56 23.68
C VAL A 95 17.12 11.36 24.57
N LYS A 96 17.06 10.14 24.02
CA LYS A 96 17.41 8.90 24.71
C LYS A 96 18.88 8.84 25.12
N ASN A 97 19.78 9.28 24.25
CA ASN A 97 21.23 9.20 24.47
C ASN A 97 21.72 10.22 25.50
N GLU A 98 21.15 11.42 25.49
CA GLU A 98 21.50 12.48 26.44
C GLU A 98 20.90 12.21 27.83
N GLY A 99 19.69 11.63 27.87
CA GLY A 99 19.10 11.10 29.09
C GLY A 99 18.29 12.12 29.91
N ARG A 100 18.29 11.94 31.23
CA ARG A 100 17.40 12.67 32.14
C ARG A 100 17.96 14.04 32.51
N LYS A 101 17.07 15.02 32.77
CA LYS A 101 17.39 16.37 33.25
C LYS A 101 18.25 17.23 32.31
N THR A 102 18.37 16.83 31.04
CA THR A 102 18.98 17.64 29.98
C THR A 102 18.02 18.73 29.52
N PHE A 103 18.56 19.91 29.18
CA PHE A 103 17.79 21.04 28.65
C PHE A 103 17.94 21.11 27.13
N TYR A 104 16.81 21.32 26.45
CA TYR A 104 16.74 21.30 24.99
C TYR A 104 16.25 22.64 24.46
N VAL A 105 16.90 23.10 23.39
CA VAL A 105 16.41 24.17 22.52
C VAL A 105 16.23 23.57 21.13
N PHE A 106 15.03 23.69 20.57
CA PHE A 106 14.72 23.28 19.21
C PHE A 106 14.59 24.52 18.32
N ASP A 107 14.94 24.38 17.05
CA ASP A 107 14.60 25.39 16.04
C ASP A 107 13.08 25.61 15.92
N CYS A 108 12.68 26.64 15.18
CA CYS A 108 11.26 26.91 14.97
C CYS A 108 10.61 25.77 14.16
N LEU A 109 9.66 25.06 14.77
CA LEU A 109 9.00 23.92 14.16
C LEU A 109 8.16 24.30 12.93
N THR A 110 7.78 25.57 12.78
CA THR A 110 7.10 26.04 11.55
C THR A 110 7.96 25.87 10.31
N ASP A 111 9.30 25.89 10.42
CA ASP A 111 10.19 25.65 9.27
C ASP A 111 10.01 24.24 8.68
N LEU A 112 9.53 23.28 9.48
CA LEU A 112 9.27 21.91 9.02
C LEU A 112 8.10 21.84 8.03
N LEU A 113 7.19 22.82 7.99
CA LEU A 113 6.12 22.89 6.98
C LEU A 113 6.68 22.98 5.56
N LYS A 114 7.91 23.46 5.37
CA LYS A 114 8.55 23.48 4.05
C LYS A 114 8.91 22.09 3.54
N TYR A 115 9.10 21.13 4.44
CA TYR A 115 9.56 19.77 4.13
C TYR A 115 8.42 18.75 4.22
N TRP A 116 7.55 18.89 5.22
CA TRP A 116 6.45 17.96 5.46
C TRP A 116 5.15 18.41 4.81
N HIS A 117 5.03 19.71 4.51
CA HIS A 117 3.86 20.33 3.92
C HIS A 117 2.54 20.16 4.70
N SER A 118 2.58 19.54 5.89
CA SER A 118 1.41 19.11 6.64
C SER A 118 1.41 19.65 8.08
N ASP A 119 0.38 20.43 8.42
CA ASP A 119 0.11 20.86 9.80
C ASP A 119 -0.17 19.69 10.74
N LEU A 120 -0.67 18.58 10.20
CA LEU A 120 -0.98 17.36 10.94
C LEU A 120 0.31 16.70 11.47
N MET A 121 1.38 16.71 10.67
CA MET A 121 2.69 16.17 11.06
C MET A 121 3.35 16.97 12.17
N ILE A 122 3.20 18.30 12.16
CA ILE A 122 3.65 19.15 13.27
C ILE A 122 2.94 18.77 14.57
N GLY A 123 1.61 18.64 14.54
CA GLY A 123 0.84 18.22 15.71
C GLY A 123 1.25 16.84 16.23
N ASN A 124 1.49 15.89 15.32
CA ASN A 124 1.98 14.55 15.67
C ASN A 124 3.36 14.59 16.31
N PHE A 125 4.28 15.43 15.83
CA PHE A 125 5.63 15.56 16.42
C PHE A 125 5.55 15.88 17.92
N PHE A 126 4.69 16.82 18.32
CA PHE A 126 4.47 17.15 19.73
C PHE A 126 3.88 15.97 20.52
N LYS A 127 2.90 15.26 19.95
CA LYS A 127 2.28 14.08 20.57
C LYS A 127 3.28 12.93 20.79
N VAL A 128 4.28 12.79 19.93
CA VAL A 128 5.34 11.77 20.08
C VAL A 128 6.43 12.22 21.04
N THR A 129 6.90 13.46 20.90
CA THR A 129 8.16 13.90 21.53
C THR A 129 7.95 14.44 22.95
N CYS A 130 6.90 15.24 23.19
CA CYS A 130 6.70 15.90 24.48
C CYS A 130 6.46 14.94 25.64
N PRO A 131 5.65 13.85 25.51
CA PRO A 131 5.50 12.88 26.59
C PRO A 131 6.83 12.22 26.97
N TYR A 132 7.68 11.92 25.99
CA TYR A 132 8.98 11.31 26.23
C TYR A 132 9.95 12.26 26.94
N LEU A 133 10.00 13.53 26.51
CA LEU A 133 10.76 14.59 27.18
C LEU A 133 10.28 14.82 28.62
N TYR A 134 8.97 14.74 28.85
CA TYR A 134 8.37 14.86 30.18
C TYR A 134 8.79 13.70 31.11
N GLU A 135 8.76 12.46 30.64
CA GLU A 135 9.20 11.27 31.40
C GLU A 135 10.68 11.31 31.79
N LEU A 136 11.50 12.01 31.01
CA LEU A 136 12.93 12.20 31.28
C LEU A 136 13.24 13.43 32.14
N GLU A 137 12.23 14.12 32.67
CA GLU A 137 12.41 15.29 33.55
C GLU A 137 13.23 16.40 32.86
N THR A 138 13.07 16.55 31.54
CA THR A 138 13.81 17.53 30.73
C THR A 138 13.12 18.90 30.73
N VAL A 139 13.81 19.96 30.31
CA VAL A 139 13.17 21.25 29.99
C VAL A 139 13.41 21.55 28.53
N ALA A 140 12.35 21.63 27.73
CA ALA A 140 12.44 21.74 26.28
C ALA A 140 11.74 22.99 25.76
N TYR A 141 12.49 23.82 25.03
CA TYR A 141 11.99 25.02 24.39
C TYR A 141 11.70 24.74 22.92
N PHE A 142 10.49 25.10 22.50
CA PHE A 142 10.04 25.04 21.11
C PHE A 142 9.45 26.39 20.69
N ALA A 143 9.48 26.68 19.39
CA ALA A 143 8.77 27.81 18.82
C ALA A 143 7.92 27.44 17.62
N ILE A 144 6.79 28.13 17.49
CA ILE A 144 5.94 28.14 16.32
C ILE A 144 5.64 29.60 15.92
N ILE A 145 5.55 29.86 14.62
CA ILE A 145 5.16 31.16 14.11
C ILE A 145 3.67 31.36 14.33
N ARG A 146 3.32 32.52 14.87
CA ARG A 146 1.94 32.89 15.14
C ARG A 146 1.12 32.87 13.87
N ASP A 147 -0.09 32.35 14.02
CA ASP A 147 -1.06 32.15 12.95
C ASP A 147 -0.56 31.26 11.80
N ALA A 148 0.61 30.61 11.87
CA ALA A 148 1.10 29.77 10.76
C ALA A 148 0.38 28.41 10.65
N HIS A 149 -0.31 27.99 11.72
CA HIS A 149 -0.87 26.65 11.87
C HIS A 149 -2.39 26.67 12.07
N THR A 150 -3.07 25.57 11.74
CA THR A 150 -4.52 25.42 11.98
C THR A 150 -4.88 25.45 13.47
N PHE A 151 -6.14 25.79 13.78
CA PHE A 151 -6.62 25.73 15.16
C PHE A 151 -6.57 24.33 15.75
N THR A 152 -6.81 23.29 14.95
CA THR A 152 -6.74 21.88 15.37
C THR A 152 -5.31 21.51 15.78
N THR A 153 -4.31 21.91 15.00
CA THR A 153 -2.89 21.69 15.35
C THR A 153 -2.50 22.43 16.63
N ILE A 154 -2.88 23.71 16.76
CA ILE A 154 -2.62 24.48 17.98
C ILE A 154 -3.32 23.86 19.21
N ALA A 155 -4.53 23.34 19.05
CA ALA A 155 -5.23 22.63 20.11
C ALA A 155 -4.46 21.36 20.54
N GLY A 156 -4.00 20.56 19.60
CA GLY A 156 -3.18 19.36 19.88
C GLY A 156 -1.84 19.69 20.57
N ILE A 157 -1.17 20.76 20.15
CA ILE A 157 0.05 21.28 20.82
C ILE A 157 -0.31 21.71 22.25
N ARG A 158 -1.39 22.48 22.41
CA ARG A 158 -1.86 22.93 23.72
C ARG A 158 -2.21 21.76 24.63
N GLU A 159 -2.78 20.67 24.13
CA GLU A 159 -3.11 19.49 24.96
C GLU A 159 -1.85 18.83 25.53
N THR A 160 -0.79 18.72 24.72
CA THR A 160 0.42 17.94 25.05
C THR A 160 1.46 18.71 25.87
N THR A 161 1.55 20.03 25.72
CA THR A 161 2.63 20.84 26.31
C THR A 161 2.28 21.36 27.70
N GLN A 162 3.29 21.62 28.53
CA GLN A 162 3.07 22.13 29.90
C GLN A 162 2.88 23.64 29.89
N LEU A 163 3.63 24.35 29.05
CA LEU A 163 3.52 25.79 28.88
C LEU A 163 3.28 26.14 27.41
N LEU A 164 2.27 26.98 27.18
CA LEU A 164 2.02 27.63 25.89
C LEU A 164 1.98 29.14 26.12
N LEU A 165 2.90 29.85 25.49
CA LEU A 165 3.17 31.26 25.75
C LEU A 165 3.14 32.07 24.45
N ASP A 166 2.46 33.20 24.45
CA ASP A 166 2.51 34.17 23.36
C ASP A 166 3.57 35.23 23.64
N LEU A 167 4.39 35.55 22.65
CA LEU A 167 5.37 36.63 22.70
C LEU A 167 5.01 37.75 21.71
N TYR A 168 4.57 38.90 22.20
CA TYR A 168 4.21 40.04 21.35
C TYR A 168 5.28 41.13 21.40
N GLN A 169 5.56 41.75 20.26
CA GLN A 169 6.30 43.01 20.20
C GLN A 169 5.35 44.14 19.74
N VAL A 170 5.02 45.06 20.66
CA VAL A 170 4.14 46.20 20.36
C VAL A 170 4.87 47.49 20.67
N LYS A 171 5.04 48.37 19.68
CA LYS A 171 5.75 49.65 19.81
C LYS A 171 7.14 49.51 20.46
N ASN A 172 7.88 48.48 20.05
CA ASN A 172 9.21 48.13 20.56
C ASN A 172 9.26 47.71 22.06
N ARG A 173 8.11 47.33 22.63
CA ARG A 173 8.01 46.71 23.96
C ARG A 173 7.64 45.24 23.81
N LEU A 174 8.26 44.40 24.63
CA LEU A 174 8.08 42.96 24.62
C LEU A 174 7.04 42.55 25.67
N TYR A 175 6.05 41.77 25.28
CA TYR A 175 5.01 41.27 26.16
C TYR A 175 4.95 39.75 26.09
N ILE A 176 4.89 39.10 27.25
CA ILE A 176 4.64 37.66 27.36
C ILE A 176 3.23 37.45 27.89
N HIS A 177 2.46 36.61 27.22
CA HIS A 177 1.10 36.27 27.60
C HIS A 177 0.96 34.75 27.72
N PRO A 178 0.93 34.22 28.95
CA PRO A 178 0.71 32.80 29.16
C PRO A 178 -0.70 32.39 28.72
N LEU A 179 -0.79 31.43 27.80
CA LEU A 179 -2.06 30.86 27.32
C LEU A 179 -2.39 29.53 28.02
N LYS A 180 -1.37 28.75 28.36
CA LYS A 180 -1.47 27.54 29.17
C LYS A 180 -0.30 27.51 30.14
N VAL A 181 -0.59 27.22 31.40
CA VAL A 181 0.40 26.84 32.41
C VAL A 181 -0.18 25.65 33.17
N TRP A 182 0.39 24.47 32.96
CA TRP A 182 -0.18 23.22 33.45
C TRP A 182 -0.02 23.09 34.97
N GLN A 183 -1.13 22.77 35.66
CA GLN A 183 -1.21 22.57 37.12
C GLN A 183 -0.69 23.74 37.99
N ARG A 184 -0.65 24.96 37.43
CA ARG A 184 -0.26 26.18 38.15
C ARG A 184 -1.33 27.24 37.96
N TYR A 185 -1.49 28.10 38.95
CA TYR A 185 -2.47 29.18 38.90
C TYR A 185 -2.05 30.34 39.80
N SER A 186 -2.22 31.56 39.29
CA SER A 186 -2.27 32.78 40.08
C SER A 186 -3.33 33.72 39.51
N PRO A 187 -3.88 34.67 40.31
CA PRO A 187 -4.91 35.60 39.82
C PRO A 187 -4.49 36.45 38.62
N THR A 188 -3.18 36.63 38.41
CA THR A 188 -2.61 37.48 37.37
C THR A 188 -1.87 36.71 36.26
N MET A 189 -1.67 35.40 36.41
CA MET A 189 -0.83 34.58 35.52
C MET A 189 -1.19 34.67 34.04
N PHE A 190 -2.49 34.67 33.72
CA PHE A 190 -2.99 34.65 32.35
C PHE A 190 -3.25 36.04 31.77
N PHE A 191 -2.75 37.10 32.41
CA PHE A 191 -2.71 38.44 31.81
C PHE A 191 -1.47 38.62 30.93
N PRO A 192 -1.44 39.62 30.05
CA PRO A 192 -0.22 40.04 29.40
C PRO A 192 0.76 40.66 30.41
N HIS A 193 2.04 40.30 30.30
CA HIS A 193 3.12 40.80 31.15
C HIS A 193 4.15 41.54 30.29
N LEU A 194 4.37 42.82 30.59
CA LEU A 194 5.41 43.63 29.96
C LEU A 194 6.78 43.25 30.54
N ILE A 195 7.72 42.90 29.67
CA ILE A 195 9.09 42.59 30.09
C ILE A 195 9.94 43.86 30.06
N GLN A 196 10.50 44.23 31.20
CA GLN A 196 11.43 45.34 31.37
C GLN A 196 12.68 44.88 32.13
N GLY A 197 13.76 44.63 31.41
CA GLY A 197 14.97 44.06 31.99
C GLY A 197 14.70 42.66 32.55
N GLN A 198 14.85 42.49 33.86
CA GLN A 198 14.59 41.24 34.58
C GLN A 198 13.19 41.17 35.21
N GLU A 199 12.38 42.23 35.09
CA GLU A 199 11.04 42.30 35.68
C GLU A 199 9.93 41.97 34.65
N ALA A 200 8.85 41.36 35.13
CA ALA A 200 7.63 41.10 34.37
C ALA A 200 6.46 41.85 35.00
N ILE A 201 6.04 42.95 34.39
CA ILE A 201 4.99 43.83 34.91
C ILE A 201 3.64 43.38 34.34
N CYS A 202 2.77 42.88 35.21
CA CYS A 202 1.43 42.43 34.83
C CYS A 202 0.53 43.61 34.44
N ILE A 203 -0.16 43.51 33.30
CA ILE A 203 -1.12 44.50 32.83
C ILE A 203 -2.53 44.03 33.18
N THR A 204 -3.08 44.55 34.27
CA THR A 204 -4.43 44.20 34.75
C THR A 204 -5.49 45.23 34.38
N ALA A 205 -5.08 46.45 34.02
CA ALA A 205 -6.00 47.52 33.66
C ALA A 205 -6.73 47.20 32.34
N SER A 206 -8.06 47.07 32.40
CA SER A 206 -8.88 46.66 31.26
C SER A 206 -8.70 47.52 30.01
N ALA A 207 -8.54 48.84 30.18
CA ALA A 207 -8.29 49.77 29.08
C ALA A 207 -6.94 49.51 28.38
N GLU A 208 -5.89 49.23 29.16
CA GLU A 208 -4.56 48.93 28.63
C GLU A 208 -4.52 47.55 27.97
N VAL A 209 -5.18 46.56 28.56
CA VAL A 209 -5.33 45.21 27.98
C VAL A 209 -6.10 45.29 26.65
N ALA A 210 -7.22 46.01 26.60
CA ALA A 210 -8.00 46.20 25.38
C ALA A 210 -7.20 46.98 24.31
N GLN A 211 -6.43 47.98 24.72
CA GLN A 211 -5.54 48.71 23.81
C GLN A 211 -4.43 47.81 23.25
N LEU A 212 -3.83 46.96 24.08
CA LEU A 212 -2.83 45.99 23.65
C LEU A 212 -3.43 45.01 22.64
N PHE A 213 -4.55 44.37 22.97
CA PHE A 213 -5.17 43.39 22.08
C PHE A 213 -5.78 44.00 20.82
N SER A 214 -6.26 45.25 20.84
CA SER A 214 -6.71 45.92 19.61
C SER A 214 -5.55 46.28 18.66
N SER A 215 -4.33 46.41 19.19
CA SER A 215 -3.12 46.61 18.38
C SER A 215 -2.54 45.31 17.84
N ILE A 216 -2.88 44.16 18.45
CA ILE A 216 -2.48 42.83 18.00
C ILE A 216 -3.51 42.33 16.99
N ARG A 217 -3.09 42.12 15.74
CA ARG A 217 -3.94 41.44 14.75
C ARG A 217 -3.99 39.96 15.12
N ARG A 218 -5.11 39.50 15.69
CA ARG A 218 -5.40 38.06 15.73
C ARG A 218 -5.94 37.64 14.37
N GLY A 219 -5.24 36.74 13.68
CA GLY A 219 -5.76 36.13 12.46
C GLY A 219 -7.11 35.45 12.70
N GLY A 220 -7.97 35.45 11.68
CA GLY A 220 -9.12 34.55 11.64
C GLY A 220 -8.67 33.09 11.51
N GLY A 221 -9.61 32.15 11.58
CA GLY A 221 -9.30 30.73 11.33
C GLY A 221 -8.59 30.55 10.00
N ARG A 222 -7.41 29.94 10.06
CA ARG A 222 -6.60 29.68 8.86
C ARG A 222 -6.90 28.30 8.32
N LEU A 223 -6.93 28.25 7.00
CA LEU A 223 -6.83 27.02 6.25
C LEU A 223 -5.44 26.42 6.50
N ASP A 224 -5.37 25.09 6.59
CA ASP A 224 -4.13 24.32 6.63
C ASP A 224 -3.14 24.81 5.57
N TYR A 225 -1.84 24.82 5.88
CA TYR A 225 -0.77 25.12 4.92
C TYR A 225 -0.95 24.36 3.60
N TRP A 226 -1.39 23.09 3.68
CA TRP A 226 -1.77 22.28 2.53
C TRP A 226 -2.81 22.99 1.66
N ASN A 227 -3.96 23.32 2.23
CA ASN A 227 -5.07 24.01 1.57
C ASN A 227 -4.70 25.40 1.06
N VAL A 228 -3.88 26.16 1.80
CA VAL A 228 -3.38 27.47 1.36
C VAL A 228 -2.54 27.34 0.09
N THR A 229 -1.68 26.32 0.05
CA THR A 229 -0.82 26.04 -1.12
C THR A 229 -1.65 25.68 -2.34
N PHE A 230 -2.64 24.80 -2.20
CA PHE A 230 -3.56 24.46 -3.29
C PHE A 230 -4.42 25.63 -3.75
N ASN A 231 -4.90 26.48 -2.83
CA ASN A 231 -5.68 27.66 -3.20
C ASN A 231 -4.85 28.69 -3.98
N ARG A 232 -3.60 28.95 -3.58
CA ARG A 232 -2.68 29.78 -4.38
C ARG A 232 -2.38 29.15 -5.74
N ALA A 233 -2.26 27.84 -5.80
CA ALA A 233 -2.03 27.14 -7.06
C ALA A 233 -3.23 27.26 -8.02
N ARG A 234 -4.47 27.31 -7.51
CA ARG A 234 -5.66 27.61 -8.34
C ARG A 234 -5.59 28.98 -9.00
N GLU A 235 -5.02 29.99 -8.33
CA GLU A 235 -4.80 31.31 -8.94
C GLU A 235 -3.80 31.23 -10.10
N SER A 236 -2.85 30.28 -10.05
CA SER A 236 -1.87 30.06 -11.11
C SER A 236 -2.48 29.46 -12.39
N LEU A 237 -3.69 28.87 -12.35
CA LEU A 237 -4.38 28.39 -13.55
C LEU A 237 -4.68 29.50 -14.56
N ALA A 238 -4.75 30.76 -14.11
CA ALA A 238 -4.93 31.91 -15.00
C ALA A 238 -3.65 32.30 -15.76
N LEU A 239 -2.48 31.76 -15.39
CA LEU A 239 -1.19 32.04 -16.01
C LEU A 239 -0.97 31.18 -17.25
N ALA A 240 0.04 31.54 -18.06
CA ALA A 240 0.44 30.72 -19.20
C ALA A 240 1.01 29.35 -18.74
N PRO A 241 0.85 28.26 -19.51
CA PRO A 241 1.29 26.92 -19.11
C PRO A 241 2.74 26.82 -18.63
N GLU A 242 3.66 27.56 -19.25
CA GLU A 242 5.08 27.59 -18.84
C GLU A 242 5.28 28.13 -17.42
N GLN A 243 4.44 29.07 -16.99
CA GLN A 243 4.48 29.66 -15.65
C GLN A 243 3.76 28.80 -14.61
N GLN A 244 2.97 27.82 -15.04
CA GLN A 244 2.30 26.86 -14.17
C GLN A 244 3.23 25.72 -13.74
N GLU A 245 4.33 25.51 -14.46
CA GLU A 245 5.18 24.34 -14.33
C GLU A 245 5.84 24.22 -12.95
N ASP A 246 6.34 25.33 -12.40
CA ASP A 246 6.93 25.36 -11.06
C ASP A 246 5.90 25.02 -9.98
N THR A 247 4.70 25.60 -10.09
CA THR A 247 3.57 25.31 -9.20
C THR A 247 3.13 23.85 -9.32
N LYS A 248 3.03 23.33 -10.55
CA LYS A 248 2.69 21.92 -10.83
C LYS A 248 3.67 20.98 -10.15
N LYS A 249 4.98 21.19 -10.34
CA LYS A 249 6.03 20.36 -9.74
C LYS A 249 6.02 20.42 -8.22
N SER A 250 5.82 21.61 -7.65
CA SER A 250 5.69 21.76 -6.20
C SER A 250 4.52 20.95 -5.64
N LEU A 251 3.36 20.95 -6.29
CA LEU A 251 2.20 20.16 -5.85
C LEU A 251 2.38 18.66 -6.08
N MET A 252 3.04 18.27 -7.17
CA MET A 252 3.38 16.87 -7.41
C MET A 252 4.32 16.32 -6.34
N HIS A 253 5.27 17.11 -5.85
CA HIS A 253 6.12 16.72 -4.73
C HIS A 253 5.34 16.50 -3.44
N MET A 254 4.17 17.11 -3.29
CA MET A 254 3.30 16.91 -2.13
C MET A 254 2.43 15.65 -2.27
N LEU A 255 1.86 15.40 -3.46
CA LEU A 255 0.86 14.33 -3.66
C LEU A 255 1.43 13.00 -4.18
N ILE A 256 2.51 13.05 -4.95
CA ILE A 256 3.05 11.89 -5.69
C ILE A 256 4.35 11.38 -5.05
N GLY A 257 5.24 12.29 -4.61
CA GLY A 257 6.49 11.94 -3.96
C GLY A 257 7.74 12.54 -4.62
N SER A 258 8.87 11.82 -4.48
CA SER A 258 10.17 12.31 -4.93
C SER A 258 10.31 12.38 -6.45
N GLY A 259 10.98 13.45 -6.91
CA GLY A 259 11.19 13.77 -8.32
C GLY A 259 12.13 12.84 -9.07
N GLU A 260 12.88 12.00 -8.36
CA GLU A 260 13.88 11.11 -8.97
C GLU A 260 13.27 9.81 -9.53
N SER A 261 12.02 9.50 -9.19
CA SER A 261 11.37 8.26 -9.64
C SER A 261 10.93 8.35 -11.10
N ARG A 262 11.04 7.23 -11.84
CA ARG A 262 10.54 7.12 -13.22
C ARG A 262 9.03 7.39 -13.30
N MET A 263 8.28 7.03 -12.25
CA MET A 263 6.85 7.33 -12.16
C MET A 263 6.60 8.83 -12.07
N PHE A 264 7.34 9.56 -11.23
CA PHE A 264 7.23 11.02 -11.15
C PHE A 264 7.51 11.70 -12.48
N GLN A 265 8.53 11.24 -13.22
CA GLN A 265 8.84 11.77 -14.56
C GLN A 265 7.72 11.52 -15.57
N LEU A 266 7.03 10.39 -15.49
CA LEU A 266 5.83 10.13 -16.30
C LEU A 266 4.72 11.09 -15.91
N CYS A 267 4.44 11.25 -14.61
CA CYS A 267 3.46 12.19 -14.11
C CYS A 267 3.76 13.63 -14.56
N ASP A 268 5.02 14.07 -14.52
CA ASP A 268 5.43 15.43 -14.90
C ASP A 268 5.17 15.68 -16.39
N ARG A 269 5.34 14.64 -17.21
CA ARG A 269 5.11 14.70 -18.66
C ARG A 269 3.64 14.79 -19.03
N TYR A 270 2.76 14.04 -18.37
CA TYR A 270 1.37 13.89 -18.80
C TYR A 270 0.37 14.70 -17.98
N PHE A 271 0.60 14.95 -16.69
CA PHE A 271 -0.32 15.75 -15.89
C PHE A 271 -0.16 17.23 -16.15
N THR A 272 -1.29 17.92 -16.15
CA THR A 272 -1.37 19.38 -16.11
C THR A 272 -1.56 19.86 -14.67
N LEU A 273 -1.40 21.16 -14.42
CA LEU A 273 -1.72 21.74 -13.12
C LEU A 273 -3.19 21.48 -12.71
N ASP A 274 -4.13 21.54 -13.65
CA ASP A 274 -5.55 21.29 -13.41
C ASP A 274 -5.81 19.83 -12.96
N ASP A 275 -5.09 18.87 -13.54
CA ASP A 275 -5.18 17.47 -13.14
C ASP A 275 -4.72 17.29 -11.69
N ILE A 276 -3.59 17.90 -11.31
CA ILE A 276 -3.06 17.83 -9.95
C ILE A 276 -4.02 18.49 -8.95
N LEU A 277 -4.61 19.63 -9.30
CA LEU A 277 -5.62 20.31 -8.48
C LEU A 277 -6.91 19.50 -8.35
N THR A 278 -7.31 18.79 -9.40
CA THR A 278 -8.46 17.88 -9.38
C THR A 278 -8.21 16.70 -8.45
N ILE A 279 -7.01 16.09 -8.51
CA ILE A 279 -6.59 15.03 -7.58
C ILE A 279 -6.64 15.55 -6.13
N ALA A 280 -6.03 16.71 -5.87
CA ALA A 280 -6.01 17.33 -4.54
C ALA A 280 -7.42 17.62 -4.00
N SER A 281 -8.37 17.99 -4.86
CA SER A 281 -9.75 18.24 -4.44
C SER A 281 -10.50 16.99 -3.96
N ARG A 282 -9.97 15.81 -4.24
CA ARG A 282 -10.49 14.50 -3.83
C ARG A 282 -9.60 13.82 -2.79
N GLU A 283 -8.62 14.54 -2.25
CA GLU A 283 -7.80 14.07 -1.14
C GLU A 283 -8.53 14.29 0.19
N ILE A 284 -8.42 13.32 1.09
CA ILE A 284 -8.81 13.41 2.48
C ILE A 284 -7.54 13.41 3.32
N GLY A 285 -7.42 14.40 4.21
CA GLY A 285 -6.20 14.65 4.98
C GLY A 285 -5.07 15.25 4.13
N THR A 286 -3.85 14.75 4.33
CA THR A 286 -2.62 15.23 3.68
C THR A 286 -1.67 14.07 3.39
N GLY A 287 -0.68 14.30 2.53
CA GLY A 287 0.39 13.37 2.21
C GLY A 287 0.26 12.80 0.80
N PHE A 288 0.89 11.66 0.55
CA PHE A 288 0.90 11.04 -0.76
C PHE A 288 -0.35 10.20 -1.01
N ILE A 289 -0.80 10.12 -2.26
CA ILE A 289 -1.96 9.29 -2.66
C ILE A 289 -1.59 7.82 -2.96
N GLY A 290 -0.30 7.51 -2.95
CA GLY A 290 0.24 6.17 -3.12
C GLY A 290 0.35 5.66 -4.56
N GLY A 291 1.03 4.53 -4.71
CA GLY A 291 1.44 3.99 -6.01
C GLY A 291 0.28 3.50 -6.89
N LYS A 292 -0.70 2.79 -6.33
CA LYS A 292 -1.85 2.29 -7.12
C LYS A 292 -2.67 3.43 -7.71
N SER A 293 -2.93 4.45 -6.90
CA SER A 293 -3.63 5.67 -7.32
C SER A 293 -2.87 6.36 -8.47
N VAL A 294 -1.56 6.57 -8.29
CA VAL A 294 -0.72 7.23 -9.31
C VAL A 294 -0.68 6.42 -10.60
N GLY A 295 -0.42 5.11 -10.51
CA GLY A 295 -0.35 4.20 -11.66
C GLY A 295 -1.65 4.14 -12.47
N MET A 296 -2.80 4.08 -11.78
CA MET A 296 -4.11 4.16 -12.43
C MET A 296 -4.32 5.51 -13.14
N LEU A 297 -4.08 6.63 -12.45
CA LEU A 297 -4.34 7.97 -12.97
C LEU A 297 -3.47 8.29 -14.19
N ILE A 298 -2.17 7.97 -14.12
CA ILE A 298 -1.23 8.23 -15.22
C ILE A 298 -1.58 7.39 -16.44
N ALA A 299 -1.93 6.11 -16.27
CA ALA A 299 -2.34 5.26 -17.38
C ALA A 299 -3.56 5.82 -18.13
N ARG A 300 -4.56 6.31 -17.39
CA ARG A 300 -5.72 6.96 -18.00
C ARG A 300 -5.34 8.23 -18.77
N LYS A 301 -4.42 9.04 -18.25
CA LYS A 301 -3.93 10.24 -18.95
C LYS A 301 -3.10 9.94 -20.20
N ILE A 302 -2.29 8.88 -20.16
CA ILE A 302 -1.57 8.40 -21.33
C ILE A 302 -2.57 8.02 -22.44
N LEU A 303 -3.62 7.27 -22.11
CA LEU A 303 -4.65 6.91 -23.08
C LEU A 303 -5.44 8.11 -23.60
N GLU A 304 -5.67 9.13 -22.76
CA GLU A 304 -6.33 10.37 -23.16
C GLU A 304 -5.49 11.16 -24.18
N GLN A 305 -4.22 11.45 -23.85
CA GLN A 305 -3.34 12.32 -24.66
C GLN A 305 -2.78 11.60 -25.88
N ASP A 306 -2.15 10.44 -25.70
CA ASP A 306 -1.47 9.73 -26.79
C ASP A 306 -2.43 8.86 -27.61
N GLY A 307 -3.57 8.51 -27.03
CA GLY A 307 -4.67 7.86 -27.76
C GLY A 307 -5.36 8.78 -28.76
N LYS A 308 -5.10 10.11 -28.73
CA LYS A 308 -5.65 11.11 -29.67
C LYS A 308 -7.17 11.00 -29.83
N GLY A 309 -7.88 10.79 -28.73
CA GLY A 309 -9.35 10.65 -28.69
C GLY A 309 -9.89 9.27 -29.09
N ARG A 310 -9.06 8.34 -29.57
CA ARG A 310 -9.49 6.98 -29.97
C ARG A 310 -10.18 6.22 -28.84
N TYR A 311 -9.69 6.36 -27.61
CA TYR A 311 -10.20 5.63 -26.45
C TYR A 311 -11.29 6.37 -25.66
N ALA A 312 -11.51 7.67 -25.93
CA ALA A 312 -12.47 8.48 -25.18
C ALA A 312 -13.91 7.91 -25.19
N PRO A 313 -14.44 7.34 -26.29
CA PRO A 313 -15.76 6.71 -26.28
C PRO A 313 -15.82 5.45 -25.41
N PHE A 314 -14.69 4.76 -25.26
CA PHE A 314 -14.58 3.45 -24.63
C PHE A 314 -14.15 3.52 -23.17
N ILE A 315 -13.82 4.68 -22.60
CA ILE A 315 -13.34 4.78 -21.21
C ILE A 315 -14.43 5.37 -20.30
N GLU A 316 -14.68 4.74 -19.16
CA GLU A 316 -15.52 5.32 -18.09
C GLU A 316 -14.78 6.48 -17.40
N PRO A 317 -15.47 7.58 -17.05
CA PRO A 317 -14.88 8.64 -16.22
C PRO A 317 -14.37 8.09 -14.88
N HIS A 318 -13.26 8.66 -14.40
CA HIS A 318 -12.69 8.28 -13.12
C HIS A 318 -13.42 8.99 -11.97
N ASP A 319 -13.74 8.26 -10.91
CA ASP A 319 -14.41 8.77 -9.71
C ASP A 319 -13.86 8.06 -8.45
N SER A 320 -12.85 8.68 -7.82
CA SER A 320 -12.19 8.17 -6.62
C SER A 320 -11.80 9.30 -5.66
N TYR A 321 -11.68 8.94 -4.39
CA TYR A 321 -11.06 9.73 -3.32
C TYR A 321 -9.76 9.06 -2.87
N PHE A 322 -8.86 9.87 -2.30
CA PHE A 322 -7.54 9.43 -1.85
C PHE A 322 -7.35 9.82 -0.39
N LEU A 323 -7.15 8.86 0.49
CA LEU A 323 -6.71 9.12 1.86
C LEU A 323 -5.19 9.26 1.83
N GLY A 324 -4.71 10.47 2.12
CA GLY A 324 -3.29 10.77 2.13
C GLY A 324 -2.53 9.96 3.19
N SER A 325 -1.27 9.63 2.89
CA SER A 325 -0.41 8.79 3.74
C SER A 325 -0.23 9.31 5.17
N ASP A 326 -0.35 10.63 5.40
CA ASP A 326 -0.13 11.21 6.73
C ASP A 326 -1.24 10.84 7.72
N ILE A 327 -2.41 10.42 7.22
CA ILE A 327 -3.49 9.90 8.05
C ILE A 327 -3.04 8.60 8.74
N PHE A 328 -2.25 7.76 8.08
CA PHE A 328 -1.76 6.52 8.68
C PHE A 328 -0.89 6.79 9.92
N TYR A 329 0.06 7.73 9.83
CA TYR A 329 0.84 8.15 11.00
C TYR A 329 -0.02 8.74 12.09
N THR A 330 -0.93 9.62 11.70
CA THR A 330 -1.84 10.28 12.65
C THR A 330 -2.68 9.26 13.40
N TYR A 331 -3.14 8.23 12.71
CA TYR A 331 -3.87 7.12 13.31
C TYR A 331 -3.00 6.39 14.36
N ILE A 332 -1.74 6.08 14.05
CA ILE A 332 -0.83 5.42 15.00
C ILE A 332 -0.51 6.33 16.20
N VAL A 333 -0.21 7.60 15.93
CA VAL A 333 0.23 8.58 16.94
C VAL A 333 -0.88 8.94 17.90
N GLN A 334 -2.08 9.27 17.39
CA GLN A 334 -3.18 9.70 18.24
C GLN A 334 -3.77 8.57 19.08
N ASN A 335 -3.60 7.31 18.66
CA ASN A 335 -3.97 6.16 19.47
C ASN A 335 -2.86 5.72 20.46
N GLY A 336 -1.71 6.41 20.49
CA GLY A 336 -0.66 6.21 21.49
C GLY A 336 0.24 5.00 21.24
N TRP A 337 0.40 4.56 19.99
CA TRP A 337 1.11 3.32 19.66
C TRP A 337 2.53 3.52 19.12
N CYS A 338 3.08 4.73 19.19
CA CYS A 338 4.41 5.05 18.67
C CYS A 338 5.51 4.16 19.22
N LYS A 339 5.45 3.82 20.52
CA LYS A 339 6.41 2.92 21.15
C LYS A 339 6.36 1.52 20.56
N LEU A 340 5.16 0.94 20.47
CA LEU A 340 4.96 -0.39 19.87
C LEU A 340 5.38 -0.41 18.40
N TRP A 341 5.03 0.65 17.66
CA TRP A 341 5.43 0.81 16.27
C TRP A 341 6.96 0.86 16.10
N THR A 342 7.66 1.59 16.97
CA THR A 342 9.13 1.64 16.98
C THR A 342 9.75 0.29 17.34
N GLU A 343 9.21 -0.40 18.35
CA GLU A 343 9.67 -1.74 18.74
C GLU A 343 9.43 -2.76 17.62
N GLN A 344 8.29 -2.68 16.93
CA GLN A 344 7.99 -3.52 15.77
C GLN A 344 8.97 -3.27 14.63
N LYS A 345 9.49 -2.06 14.41
CA LYS A 345 10.49 -1.83 13.35
C LYS A 345 11.89 -2.33 13.66
N SER A 346 12.17 -2.73 14.91
CA SER A 346 13.46 -3.31 15.27
C SER A 346 13.64 -4.71 14.64
N GLN A 347 14.88 -5.10 14.33
CA GLN A 347 15.15 -6.41 13.71
C GLN A 347 14.65 -7.58 14.57
N GLU A 348 14.77 -7.48 15.89
CA GLU A 348 14.26 -8.49 16.84
C GLU A 348 12.73 -8.42 16.99
N GLY A 349 12.15 -7.22 16.88
CA GLY A 349 10.73 -6.96 17.09
C GLY A 349 9.84 -7.15 15.86
N TYR A 350 10.41 -7.20 14.67
CA TYR A 350 9.71 -7.18 13.38
C TYR A 350 8.54 -8.13 13.28
N TYR A 351 8.77 -9.40 13.60
CA TYR A 351 7.74 -10.42 13.62
C TYR A 351 7.07 -10.55 14.98
N LYS A 352 7.78 -10.25 16.07
CA LYS A 352 7.30 -10.44 17.44
C LYS A 352 6.13 -9.51 17.79
N TYR A 353 6.22 -8.24 17.44
CA TYR A 353 5.23 -7.23 17.80
C TYR A 353 4.15 -7.02 16.72
N ALA A 354 4.33 -7.58 15.52
CA ALA A 354 3.39 -7.45 14.41
C ALA A 354 1.96 -7.93 14.77
N PRO A 355 1.74 -9.08 15.43
CA PRO A 355 0.39 -9.52 15.79
C PRO A 355 -0.32 -8.58 16.77
N GLU A 356 0.39 -8.10 17.79
CA GLU A 356 -0.16 -7.11 18.74
C GLU A 356 -0.51 -5.81 18.02
N PHE A 357 0.37 -5.35 17.13
CA PHE A 357 0.17 -4.10 16.43
C PHE A 357 -0.98 -4.18 15.42
N LYS A 358 -1.12 -5.31 14.71
CA LYS A 358 -2.26 -5.61 13.85
C LYS A 358 -3.59 -5.49 14.60
N GLU A 359 -3.68 -6.08 15.78
CA GLU A 359 -4.90 -6.07 16.60
C GLU A 359 -5.27 -4.65 17.05
N LYS A 360 -4.27 -3.84 17.41
CA LYS A 360 -4.48 -2.42 17.74
C LYS A 360 -4.99 -1.64 16.53
N LEU A 361 -4.38 -1.81 15.36
CA LEU A 361 -4.80 -1.12 14.13
C LEU A 361 -6.28 -1.40 13.78
N LEU A 362 -6.79 -2.59 14.08
CA LEU A 362 -8.20 -2.96 13.87
C LEU A 362 -9.20 -2.23 14.78
N HIS A 363 -8.75 -1.56 15.85
CA HIS A 363 -9.64 -1.00 16.89
C HIS A 363 -9.37 0.49 17.20
N GLY A 364 -8.48 1.13 16.46
CA GLY A 364 -8.14 2.54 16.67
C GLY A 364 -9.25 3.51 16.25
N LYS A 365 -9.07 4.76 16.66
CA LYS A 365 -10.00 5.86 16.38
C LYS A 365 -9.35 6.92 15.51
N PHE A 366 -10.14 7.47 14.59
CA PHE A 366 -9.72 8.58 13.73
C PHE A 366 -9.95 9.93 14.42
N PRO A 367 -9.16 10.97 14.08
CA PRO A 367 -9.40 12.35 14.52
C PRO A 367 -10.76 12.87 14.01
N ILE A 368 -11.46 13.70 14.79
CA ILE A 368 -12.83 14.19 14.47
C ILE A 368 -12.89 14.89 13.10
N ASP A 369 -11.89 15.71 12.78
CA ASP A 369 -11.75 16.43 11.51
C ASP A 369 -11.61 15.50 10.29
N ILE A 370 -11.00 14.32 10.48
CA ILE A 370 -10.92 13.28 9.45
C ILE A 370 -12.25 12.54 9.33
N GLN A 371 -12.92 12.27 10.46
CA GLN A 371 -14.25 11.63 10.47
C GLN A 371 -15.28 12.46 9.70
N GLU A 372 -15.27 13.79 9.86
CA GLU A 372 -16.15 14.70 9.10
C GLU A 372 -15.89 14.63 7.59
N GLN A 373 -14.64 14.54 7.16
CA GLN A 373 -14.30 14.37 5.74
C GLN A 373 -14.76 13.02 5.19
N PHE A 374 -14.70 11.94 5.98
CA PHE A 374 -15.24 10.63 5.60
C PHE A 374 -16.76 10.71 5.37
N ILE A 375 -17.48 11.43 6.22
CA ILE A 375 -18.93 11.62 6.08
C ILE A 375 -19.25 12.37 4.77
N GLN A 376 -18.56 13.48 4.49
CA GLN A 376 -18.75 14.25 3.25
C GLN A 376 -18.47 13.41 1.99
N MET A 377 -17.45 12.55 2.03
CA MET A 377 -17.15 11.63 0.96
C MET A 377 -18.26 10.58 0.76
N LEU A 378 -18.78 10.00 1.86
CA LEU A 378 -19.88 9.04 1.80
C LEU A 378 -21.20 9.68 1.31
N GLU A 379 -21.42 10.96 1.61
CA GLU A 379 -22.53 11.74 1.05
C GLU A 379 -22.35 11.93 -0.46
N TYR A 380 -21.13 12.23 -0.92
CA TYR A 380 -20.82 12.33 -2.35
C TYR A 380 -21.04 11.02 -3.11
N PHE A 381 -20.61 9.89 -2.56
CA PHE A 381 -20.81 8.58 -3.21
C PHE A 381 -22.28 8.13 -3.18
N GLY A 382 -23.10 8.70 -2.29
CA GLY A 382 -24.48 8.27 -2.07
C GLY A 382 -24.52 6.82 -1.62
N GLN A 383 -25.46 6.03 -2.14
CA GLN A 383 -25.58 4.59 -1.83
C GLN A 383 -24.88 3.68 -2.83
N SER A 384 -24.01 4.21 -3.71
CA SER A 384 -23.26 3.36 -4.62
C SER A 384 -22.22 2.54 -3.84
N PRO A 385 -22.02 1.26 -4.19
CA PRO A 385 -20.93 0.48 -3.61
C PRO A 385 -19.57 1.13 -3.85
N ILE A 386 -18.69 1.04 -2.86
CA ILE A 386 -17.32 1.56 -2.89
C ILE A 386 -16.33 0.45 -2.55
N ILE A 387 -15.09 0.59 -3.02
CA ILE A 387 -13.97 -0.29 -2.64
C ILE A 387 -12.88 0.54 -1.99
N VAL A 388 -12.37 0.05 -0.86
CA VAL A 388 -11.25 0.63 -0.11
C VAL A 388 -10.01 -0.20 -0.42
N ARG A 389 -9.07 0.36 -1.18
CA ARG A 389 -7.86 -0.32 -1.66
C ARG A 389 -6.63 0.29 -1.00
N SER A 390 -5.71 -0.57 -0.58
CA SER A 390 -4.34 -0.17 -0.23
C SER A 390 -3.65 0.53 -1.41
N SER A 391 -2.92 1.59 -1.13
CA SER A 391 -2.09 2.31 -2.10
C SER A 391 -0.79 2.71 -1.40
N SER A 392 0.09 1.76 -1.12
CA SER A 392 1.40 2.09 -0.49
C SER A 392 2.26 2.90 -1.46
N LEU A 393 3.18 3.73 -0.94
CA LEU A 393 4.21 4.36 -1.79
C LEU A 393 5.13 3.34 -2.46
N LEU A 394 5.27 2.15 -1.87
CA LEU A 394 6.10 1.09 -2.41
C LEU A 394 5.37 0.27 -3.50
N GLU A 395 4.05 0.42 -3.61
CA GLU A 395 3.22 -0.23 -4.64
C GLU A 395 3.40 0.40 -6.01
N ASP A 396 3.22 -0.40 -7.06
CA ASP A 396 3.18 -0.01 -8.48
C ASP A 396 4.34 0.88 -8.98
N ASN A 397 5.45 0.90 -8.23
CA ASN A 397 6.67 1.59 -8.60
C ASN A 397 7.62 0.63 -9.34
N PHE A 398 8.49 1.19 -10.19
CA PHE A 398 9.48 0.37 -10.91
C PHE A 398 10.41 -0.32 -9.91
N GLY A 399 10.63 -1.62 -10.07
CA GLY A 399 11.56 -2.39 -9.23
C GLY A 399 10.94 -3.03 -7.97
N ASN A 400 9.70 -2.69 -7.59
CA ASN A 400 8.98 -3.31 -6.48
C ASN A 400 7.62 -3.85 -6.94
N ALA A 401 7.23 -5.03 -6.46
CA ALA A 401 5.92 -5.57 -6.75
C ALA A 401 5.20 -6.05 -5.48
N PHE A 402 4.22 -5.26 -5.07
CA PHE A 402 3.37 -5.49 -3.91
C PHE A 402 2.00 -6.04 -4.36
N ALA A 403 2.01 -6.95 -5.33
CA ALA A 403 0.79 -7.60 -5.83
C ALA A 403 0.09 -8.42 -4.73
N GLY A 404 -1.18 -8.11 -4.43
CA GLY A 404 -2.00 -8.95 -3.54
C GLY A 404 -1.53 -9.10 -2.10
N LYS A 405 -0.55 -8.31 -1.64
CA LYS A 405 0.01 -8.42 -0.27
C LYS A 405 -0.77 -7.64 0.78
N TYR A 406 -1.50 -6.63 0.32
CA TYR A 406 -2.36 -5.79 1.15
C TYR A 406 -3.82 -5.96 0.75
N GLU A 407 -4.71 -5.81 1.73
CA GLU A 407 -6.13 -6.06 1.56
C GLU A 407 -6.80 -4.98 0.69
N SER A 408 -7.89 -5.37 0.03
CA SER A 408 -8.87 -4.47 -0.59
C SER A 408 -10.26 -4.90 -0.15
N VAL A 409 -11.05 -3.97 0.39
CA VAL A 409 -12.32 -4.28 1.03
C VAL A 409 -13.47 -3.62 0.27
N PHE A 410 -14.42 -4.43 -0.18
CA PHE A 410 -15.66 -3.94 -0.78
C PHE A 410 -16.65 -3.53 0.32
N CYS A 411 -17.25 -2.35 0.16
CA CYS A 411 -18.37 -1.89 0.96
C CYS A 411 -19.59 -1.74 0.04
N ALA A 412 -20.62 -2.55 0.29
CA ALA A 412 -21.90 -2.43 -0.43
C ALA A 412 -22.59 -1.07 -0.17
N ASN A 413 -22.22 -0.37 0.92
CA ASN A 413 -22.60 1.00 1.23
C ASN A 413 -24.12 1.19 1.39
N GLN A 414 -24.81 0.18 1.94
CA GLN A 414 -26.22 0.21 2.30
C GLN A 414 -26.42 0.41 3.82
N GLY A 415 -27.62 0.84 4.22
CA GLY A 415 -27.98 1.10 5.61
C GLY A 415 -28.10 2.59 5.95
N THR A 416 -28.19 2.91 7.25
CA THR A 416 -28.21 4.31 7.73
C THR A 416 -26.85 4.99 7.53
N PRO A 417 -26.77 6.34 7.58
CA PRO A 417 -25.49 7.04 7.51
C PRO A 417 -24.44 6.53 8.51
N GLU A 418 -24.86 6.17 9.73
CA GLU A 418 -24.00 5.65 10.79
C GLU A 418 -23.49 4.23 10.48
N GLU A 419 -24.36 3.33 9.99
CA GLU A 419 -23.97 1.97 9.60
C GLU A 419 -22.97 1.99 8.44
N ARG A 420 -23.23 2.86 7.45
CA ARG A 420 -22.35 3.06 6.30
C ARG A 420 -21.00 3.62 6.72
N TYR A 421 -21.00 4.59 7.64
CA TYR A 421 -19.78 5.16 8.20
C TYR A 421 -18.95 4.12 8.96
N GLU A 422 -19.56 3.33 9.85
CA GLU A 422 -18.82 2.32 10.62
C GLU A 422 -18.26 1.22 9.70
N ALA A 423 -19.02 0.77 8.70
CA ALA A 423 -18.55 -0.20 7.71
C ALA A 423 -17.34 0.34 6.91
N PHE A 424 -17.38 1.61 6.50
CA PHE A 424 -16.28 2.26 5.79
C PHE A 424 -15.03 2.42 6.68
N VAL A 425 -15.20 2.88 7.92
CA VAL A 425 -14.09 2.99 8.88
C VAL A 425 -13.48 1.62 9.15
N GLN A 426 -14.31 0.58 9.28
CA GLN A 426 -13.81 -0.78 9.47
C GLN A 426 -13.05 -1.30 8.24
N ALA A 427 -13.48 -0.95 7.02
CA ALA A 427 -12.73 -1.27 5.81
C ALA A 427 -11.33 -0.61 5.81
N ILE A 428 -11.24 0.67 6.17
CA ILE A 428 -9.94 1.36 6.34
C ILE A 428 -9.06 0.66 7.38
N ARG A 429 -9.62 0.31 8.55
CA ARG A 429 -8.90 -0.38 9.62
C ARG A 429 -8.35 -1.72 9.16
N THR A 430 -9.13 -2.49 8.40
CA THR A 430 -8.68 -3.77 7.81
C THR A 430 -7.51 -3.55 6.85
N VAL A 431 -7.57 -2.53 5.99
CA VAL A 431 -6.47 -2.18 5.08
C VAL A 431 -5.22 -1.79 5.86
N TYR A 432 -5.32 -0.93 6.88
CA TYR A 432 -4.18 -0.58 7.73
C TYR A 432 -3.61 -1.78 8.48
N ALA A 433 -4.46 -2.64 9.03
CA ALA A 433 -4.03 -3.86 9.72
C ALA A 433 -3.32 -4.84 8.78
N SER A 434 -3.64 -4.85 7.48
CA SER A 434 -2.97 -5.70 6.49
C SER A 434 -1.48 -5.40 6.32
N THR A 435 -1.03 -4.20 6.71
CA THR A 435 0.41 -3.84 6.73
C THR A 435 1.24 -4.74 7.64
N MET A 436 0.60 -5.40 8.61
CA MET A 436 1.21 -6.30 9.58
C MET A 436 0.97 -7.78 9.26
N ASN A 437 0.44 -8.11 8.08
CA ASN A 437 0.33 -9.49 7.61
C ASN A 437 1.73 -10.11 7.43
N GLU A 438 1.86 -11.39 7.75
CA GLU A 438 3.13 -12.11 7.71
C GLU A 438 3.74 -12.09 6.29
N ASP A 439 2.94 -12.35 5.26
CA ASP A 439 3.41 -12.33 3.86
C ASP A 439 3.94 -10.94 3.44
N ALA A 440 3.30 -9.86 3.89
CA ALA A 440 3.75 -8.49 3.63
C ALA A 440 5.07 -8.18 4.36
N LEU A 441 5.22 -8.63 5.60
CA LEU A 441 6.44 -8.48 6.40
C LEU A 441 7.61 -9.26 5.78
N VAL A 442 7.40 -10.54 5.46
CA VAL A 442 8.41 -11.41 4.85
C VAL A 442 8.87 -10.83 3.51
N TYR A 443 7.93 -10.36 2.68
CA TYR A 443 8.26 -9.74 1.40
C TYR A 443 9.18 -8.51 1.57
N ARG A 444 8.84 -7.61 2.51
CA ARG A 444 9.66 -6.42 2.79
C ARG A 444 11.04 -6.78 3.32
N MET A 445 11.13 -7.78 4.20
CA MET A 445 12.41 -8.28 4.70
C MET A 445 13.28 -8.83 3.56
N ASN A 446 12.70 -9.68 2.69
CA ASN A 446 13.42 -10.32 1.59
C ASN A 446 13.89 -9.34 0.52
N ARG A 447 13.16 -8.24 0.30
CA ARG A 447 13.53 -7.17 -0.64
C ARG A 447 14.43 -6.10 -0.02
N GLY A 448 14.78 -6.20 1.27
CA GLY A 448 15.55 -5.18 1.97
C GLY A 448 14.77 -3.88 2.20
N LEU A 449 13.44 -3.91 2.08
CA LEU A 449 12.53 -2.77 2.27
C LEU A 449 12.13 -2.58 3.73
N PHE A 450 12.54 -3.46 4.65
CA PHE A 450 12.13 -3.39 6.07
C PHE A 450 12.58 -2.10 6.80
N GLN A 451 13.63 -1.44 6.29
CA GLN A 451 14.12 -0.15 6.79
C GLN A 451 13.48 1.05 6.08
N MET A 452 12.75 0.82 4.99
CA MET A 452 12.03 1.88 4.30
C MET A 452 10.76 2.20 5.07
N ASP A 453 10.38 3.48 4.98
CA ASP A 453 9.18 3.98 5.60
C ASP A 453 7.95 3.46 4.85
N GLU A 454 7.05 2.77 5.56
CA GLU A 454 5.81 2.24 4.99
C GLU A 454 4.69 3.27 5.16
N GLN A 455 4.51 4.08 4.13
CA GLN A 455 3.44 5.06 4.03
C GLN A 455 2.24 4.44 3.33
N MET A 456 1.24 4.03 4.12
CA MET A 456 0.02 3.43 3.59
C MET A 456 -1.02 4.51 3.28
N ALA A 457 -1.09 4.94 2.02
CA ALA A 457 -2.23 5.69 1.51
C ALA A 457 -3.37 4.72 1.13
N ILE A 458 -4.58 5.24 0.99
CA ILE A 458 -5.75 4.43 0.62
C ILE A 458 -6.48 5.07 -0.56
N LEU A 459 -6.77 4.25 -1.57
CA LEU A 459 -7.62 4.57 -2.70
C LEU A 459 -9.05 4.14 -2.39
N VAL A 460 -9.98 5.10 -2.35
CA VAL A 460 -11.42 4.82 -2.21
C VAL A 460 -12.08 5.08 -3.55
N GLN A 461 -12.56 4.01 -4.19
CA GLN A 461 -13.07 4.08 -5.55
C GLN A 461 -14.54 3.65 -5.60
N ARG A 462 -15.35 4.31 -6.45
CA ARG A 462 -16.68 3.80 -6.77
C ARG A 462 -16.55 2.48 -7.53
N VAL A 463 -17.25 1.44 -7.08
CA VAL A 463 -17.23 0.15 -7.79
C VAL A 463 -17.88 0.33 -9.17
N SER A 464 -17.18 -0.05 -10.24
CA SER A 464 -17.75 -0.04 -11.59
C SER A 464 -18.77 -1.16 -11.73
N GLY A 465 -19.92 -0.85 -12.33
CA GLY A 465 -21.03 -1.77 -12.50
C GLY A 465 -22.37 -1.06 -12.49
N ASP A 466 -23.43 -1.86 -12.51
CA ASP A 466 -24.81 -1.38 -12.38
C ASP A 466 -25.57 -2.30 -11.42
N GLN A 467 -26.72 -1.83 -10.95
CA GLN A 467 -27.64 -2.58 -10.12
C GLN A 467 -28.55 -3.45 -10.99
N TYR A 468 -28.61 -4.74 -10.65
CA TYR A 468 -29.52 -5.74 -11.21
C TYR A 468 -30.27 -6.40 -10.05
N GLU A 469 -31.53 -6.03 -9.88
CA GLU A 469 -32.34 -6.41 -8.71
C GLU A 469 -31.63 -6.05 -7.39
N GLU A 470 -31.28 -7.04 -6.57
CA GLU A 470 -30.58 -6.89 -5.29
C GLU A 470 -29.05 -7.05 -5.41
N SER A 471 -28.50 -7.21 -6.61
CA SER A 471 -27.07 -7.41 -6.87
C SER A 471 -26.46 -6.24 -7.64
N PHE A 472 -25.19 -5.92 -7.35
CA PHE A 472 -24.42 -4.91 -8.06
C PHE A 472 -23.10 -5.50 -8.57
N PHE A 473 -22.85 -5.39 -9.87
CA PHE A 473 -21.64 -5.92 -10.51
C PHE A 473 -21.39 -5.31 -11.90
N PRO A 474 -20.14 -5.32 -12.41
CA PRO A 474 -19.88 -5.06 -13.81
C PRO A 474 -20.14 -6.32 -14.65
N HIS A 475 -20.43 -6.14 -15.94
CA HIS A 475 -20.64 -7.29 -16.83
C HIS A 475 -19.39 -8.16 -16.95
N ILE A 476 -18.23 -7.54 -17.16
CA ILE A 476 -16.94 -8.25 -17.17
C ILE A 476 -15.93 -7.51 -16.31
N ALA A 477 -15.01 -8.29 -15.77
CA ALA A 477 -13.79 -7.81 -15.15
C ALA A 477 -12.62 -8.67 -15.61
N GLY A 478 -11.41 -8.12 -15.51
CA GLY A 478 -10.25 -8.86 -15.94
C GLY A 478 -8.92 -8.24 -15.59
N VAL A 479 -7.89 -9.06 -15.80
CA VAL A 479 -6.48 -8.66 -15.75
C VAL A 479 -5.95 -8.69 -17.18
N GLY A 480 -5.22 -7.65 -17.57
CA GLY A 480 -4.60 -7.53 -18.89
C GLY A 480 -3.09 -7.40 -18.77
N ILE A 481 -2.35 -8.23 -19.50
CA ILE A 481 -0.90 -8.22 -19.48
C ILE A 481 -0.41 -7.90 -20.90
N SER A 482 0.40 -6.85 -21.03
CA SER A 482 0.90 -6.39 -22.33
C SER A 482 1.88 -7.33 -23.02
N SER A 483 2.53 -8.22 -22.25
CA SER A 483 3.34 -9.31 -22.77
C SER A 483 2.67 -10.62 -22.39
N ASN A 484 2.37 -11.47 -23.38
CA ASN A 484 1.91 -12.82 -23.10
C ASN A 484 3.09 -13.64 -22.59
N LEU A 485 3.08 -13.95 -21.31
CA LEU A 485 4.10 -14.80 -20.68
C LEU A 485 3.85 -16.29 -20.98
N TYR A 486 2.62 -16.67 -21.37
CA TYR A 486 2.17 -18.03 -21.57
C TYR A 486 2.28 -18.44 -23.05
N VAL A 487 3.38 -19.12 -23.38
CA VAL A 487 3.60 -19.66 -24.71
C VAL A 487 3.37 -21.18 -24.69
N TRP A 488 2.13 -21.61 -24.86
CA TRP A 488 1.76 -23.02 -25.01
C TRP A 488 1.68 -23.48 -26.47
N ASP A 489 1.59 -22.53 -27.41
CA ASP A 489 1.59 -22.75 -28.85
C ASP A 489 2.70 -21.88 -29.47
N LYS A 490 3.47 -22.44 -30.40
CA LYS A 490 4.60 -21.76 -31.05
C LYS A 490 4.18 -20.57 -31.92
N SER A 491 2.91 -20.50 -32.31
CA SER A 491 2.34 -19.39 -33.08
C SER A 491 2.00 -18.17 -32.22
N ILE A 492 2.07 -18.28 -30.88
CA ILE A 492 1.74 -17.19 -29.96
C ILE A 492 2.79 -16.07 -30.09
N ASP A 493 2.32 -14.88 -30.44
CA ASP A 493 3.13 -13.67 -30.31
C ASP A 493 3.12 -13.15 -28.88
N MET A 494 4.28 -13.24 -28.21
CA MET A 494 4.48 -12.74 -26.85
C MET A 494 4.20 -11.24 -26.73
N ASN A 495 4.41 -10.44 -27.79
CA ASN A 495 4.25 -8.99 -27.72
C ASN A 495 2.82 -8.51 -27.94
N SER A 496 1.91 -9.41 -28.32
CA SER A 496 0.50 -9.07 -28.54
C SER A 496 -0.29 -8.94 -27.24
N GLY A 497 0.20 -9.52 -26.13
CA GLY A 497 -0.44 -9.47 -24.82
C GLY A 497 -1.56 -10.51 -24.63
N MET A 498 -2.13 -10.52 -23.44
CA MET A 498 -3.17 -11.47 -23.02
C MET A 498 -4.16 -10.84 -22.05
N LEU A 499 -5.36 -11.42 -21.96
CA LEU A 499 -6.37 -11.09 -20.96
C LEU A 499 -6.78 -12.34 -20.17
N ARG A 500 -7.14 -12.13 -18.91
CA ARG A 500 -7.88 -13.08 -18.08
C ARG A 500 -9.23 -12.47 -17.76
N LEU A 501 -10.30 -13.04 -18.29
CA LEU A 501 -11.66 -12.49 -18.22
C LEU A 501 -12.56 -13.32 -17.31
N VAL A 502 -13.39 -12.62 -16.54
CA VAL A 502 -14.49 -13.20 -15.76
C VAL A 502 -15.75 -12.35 -15.92
N PHE A 503 -16.90 -12.97 -15.72
CA PHE A 503 -18.18 -12.30 -15.55
C PHE A 503 -18.36 -11.89 -14.09
N GLY A 504 -18.88 -10.68 -13.84
CA GLY A 504 -19.02 -10.12 -12.50
C GLY A 504 -17.75 -9.43 -12.00
N ILE A 505 -17.59 -9.34 -10.67
CA ILE A 505 -16.48 -8.64 -10.02
C ILE A 505 -15.14 -9.37 -10.26
N GLY A 506 -14.07 -8.58 -10.41
CA GLY A 506 -12.74 -9.05 -10.83
C GLY A 506 -11.96 -9.88 -9.82
N THR A 507 -12.50 -10.15 -8.62
CA THR A 507 -11.86 -11.00 -7.60
C THR A 507 -11.50 -12.37 -8.15
N ARG A 508 -12.32 -12.96 -9.03
CA ARG A 508 -12.03 -14.24 -9.73
C ARG A 508 -11.06 -14.14 -10.91
N ALA A 509 -10.84 -12.93 -11.44
CA ALA A 509 -9.80 -12.70 -12.43
C ALA A 509 -8.42 -12.61 -11.77
N VAL A 510 -8.39 -12.18 -10.51
CA VAL A 510 -7.18 -12.03 -9.70
C VAL A 510 -6.87 -13.34 -8.97
N ASP A 511 -7.80 -13.75 -8.09
CA ASP A 511 -7.75 -14.98 -7.31
C ASP A 511 -8.45 -16.14 -8.03
N ARG A 512 -8.39 -17.36 -7.49
CA ARG A 512 -9.09 -18.52 -8.06
C ARG A 512 -10.09 -19.09 -7.06
N ALA A 513 -11.30 -19.34 -7.53
CA ALA A 513 -12.34 -20.04 -6.80
C ALA A 513 -12.37 -21.53 -7.19
N VAL A 514 -12.73 -22.39 -6.25
CA VAL A 514 -12.70 -23.84 -6.43
C VAL A 514 -13.73 -24.28 -7.45
N GLY A 515 -13.28 -24.97 -8.51
CA GLY A 515 -14.16 -25.50 -9.55
C GLY A 515 -14.72 -24.44 -10.50
N ASP A 516 -14.08 -23.27 -10.58
CA ASP A 516 -14.52 -22.15 -11.42
C ASP A 516 -13.34 -21.53 -12.19
N TYR A 517 -13.53 -21.21 -13.47
CA TYR A 517 -12.42 -20.94 -14.40
C TYR A 517 -12.57 -19.60 -15.12
N ALA A 518 -11.52 -18.79 -15.05
CA ALA A 518 -11.44 -17.55 -15.83
C ALA A 518 -11.01 -17.83 -17.27
N ARG A 519 -11.56 -17.09 -18.24
CA ARG A 519 -11.22 -17.24 -19.66
C ARG A 519 -9.89 -16.58 -19.96
N ILE A 520 -8.89 -17.37 -20.35
CA ILE A 520 -7.62 -16.85 -20.88
C ILE A 520 -7.79 -16.52 -22.37
N VAL A 521 -7.42 -15.30 -22.76
CA VAL A 521 -7.53 -14.79 -24.14
C VAL A 521 -6.17 -14.29 -24.58
N CYS A 522 -5.60 -14.89 -25.63
CA CYS A 522 -4.43 -14.32 -26.30
C CYS A 522 -4.86 -13.25 -27.28
N LEU A 523 -4.23 -12.07 -27.26
CA LEU A 523 -4.69 -10.94 -28.09
C LEU A 523 -4.19 -10.99 -29.54
N ASP A 524 -3.28 -11.91 -29.88
CA ASP A 524 -2.88 -12.22 -31.26
C ASP A 524 -3.96 -13.05 -31.99
N ASP A 525 -4.56 -14.02 -31.29
CA ASP A 525 -5.74 -14.77 -31.72
C ASP A 525 -6.72 -14.96 -30.54
N PRO A 526 -7.70 -14.05 -30.37
CA PRO A 526 -8.64 -14.09 -29.25
C PRO A 526 -9.53 -15.33 -29.19
N LEU A 527 -9.70 -16.06 -30.30
CA LEU A 527 -10.51 -17.27 -30.37
C LEU A 527 -9.68 -18.55 -30.20
N ARG A 528 -8.36 -18.42 -29.99
CA ARG A 528 -7.48 -19.55 -29.73
C ARG A 528 -7.99 -20.35 -28.52
N PRO A 529 -8.13 -21.68 -28.63
CA PRO A 529 -8.50 -22.52 -27.50
C PRO A 529 -7.46 -22.40 -26.38
N SER A 530 -7.95 -22.29 -25.15
CA SER A 530 -7.11 -22.38 -23.96
C SER A 530 -6.47 -23.78 -23.90
N PRO A 531 -5.27 -23.95 -23.29
CA PRO A 531 -4.70 -25.27 -23.04
C PRO A 531 -5.66 -26.23 -22.33
N MET A 532 -6.63 -25.69 -21.59
CA MET A 532 -7.65 -26.44 -20.85
C MET A 532 -8.86 -26.85 -21.68
N ASP A 533 -9.12 -26.20 -22.83
CA ASP A 533 -10.30 -26.47 -23.66
C ASP A 533 -10.21 -27.81 -24.43
N TYR A 534 -9.07 -28.50 -24.38
CA TYR A 534 -8.85 -29.75 -25.09
C TYR A 534 -9.59 -30.94 -24.44
N GLU A 535 -10.05 -30.82 -23.19
CA GLU A 535 -10.92 -31.79 -22.51
C GLU A 535 -12.12 -31.06 -21.85
N ASP A 536 -13.34 -31.51 -22.10
CA ASP A 536 -14.62 -31.09 -21.47
C ASP A 536 -14.82 -29.57 -21.18
N GLN A 537 -15.17 -28.79 -22.22
CA GLN A 537 -15.40 -27.33 -22.15
C GLN A 537 -16.41 -26.89 -21.08
N GLN A 538 -17.39 -27.74 -20.74
CA GLN A 538 -18.36 -27.42 -19.70
C GLN A 538 -17.70 -27.37 -18.33
N LYS A 539 -16.78 -28.30 -18.06
CA LYS A 539 -16.07 -28.44 -16.78
C LYS A 539 -15.07 -27.30 -16.54
N TYR A 540 -14.51 -26.72 -17.60
CA TYR A 540 -13.49 -25.67 -17.54
C TYR A 540 -14.04 -24.31 -17.97
N SER A 541 -15.25 -23.98 -17.52
CA SER A 541 -15.91 -22.70 -17.77
C SER A 541 -16.29 -22.00 -16.47
N GLN A 542 -16.71 -20.73 -16.57
CA GLN A 542 -17.13 -20.01 -15.39
C GLN A 542 -18.52 -20.49 -14.93
N HIS A 543 -18.69 -20.78 -13.63
CA HIS A 543 -19.95 -21.23 -13.03
C HIS A 543 -20.52 -20.26 -11.99
N GLY A 544 -19.66 -19.56 -11.25
CA GLY A 544 -20.06 -18.56 -10.26
C GLY A 544 -19.55 -17.17 -10.61
N ALA A 545 -20.27 -16.14 -10.19
CA ALA A 545 -19.79 -14.77 -10.26
C ALA A 545 -19.81 -14.12 -8.88
N ASP A 546 -18.75 -13.36 -8.59
CA ASP A 546 -18.73 -12.52 -7.40
C ASP A 546 -19.54 -11.25 -7.70
N VAL A 547 -20.47 -10.95 -6.80
CA VAL A 547 -21.39 -9.81 -6.91
C VAL A 547 -21.52 -9.14 -5.54
N ILE A 548 -21.81 -7.84 -5.52
CA ILE A 548 -22.15 -7.15 -4.28
C ILE A 548 -23.64 -7.28 -4.04
N SER A 549 -24.03 -8.05 -3.02
CA SER A 549 -25.41 -8.12 -2.56
C SER A 549 -25.76 -6.85 -1.78
N LEU A 550 -26.70 -6.08 -2.31
CA LEU A 550 -27.21 -4.88 -1.66
C LEU A 550 -28.09 -5.22 -0.45
N ARG A 551 -28.70 -6.41 -0.46
CA ARG A 551 -29.52 -6.90 0.65
C ARG A 551 -28.69 -7.42 1.81
N GLU A 552 -27.67 -8.22 1.52
CA GLU A 552 -26.76 -8.77 2.56
C GLU A 552 -25.66 -7.78 2.94
N ASN A 553 -25.54 -6.68 2.20
CA ASN A 553 -24.52 -5.63 2.37
C ASN A 553 -23.09 -6.20 2.31
N ALA A 554 -22.87 -7.19 1.43
CA ALA A 554 -21.63 -7.97 1.37
C ALA A 554 -21.29 -8.42 -0.05
N LEU A 555 -20.01 -8.71 -0.29
CA LEU A 555 -19.55 -9.43 -1.47
C LEU A 555 -19.91 -10.91 -1.32
N ILE A 556 -20.65 -11.46 -2.28
CA ILE A 556 -21.09 -12.87 -2.27
C ILE A 556 -20.77 -13.54 -3.61
N CYS A 557 -20.69 -14.86 -3.60
CA CYS A 557 -20.67 -15.67 -4.81
C CYS A 557 -22.10 -16.07 -5.17
N SER A 558 -22.52 -15.79 -6.41
CA SER A 558 -23.82 -16.21 -6.94
C SER A 558 -23.65 -17.11 -8.15
N ASP A 559 -24.58 -18.03 -8.35
CA ASP A 559 -24.60 -18.91 -9.53
C ASP A 559 -24.91 -18.08 -10.79
N LEU A 560 -24.13 -18.31 -11.85
CA LEU A 560 -24.28 -17.58 -13.10
C LEU A 560 -25.60 -17.87 -13.82
N GLU A 561 -26.15 -19.09 -13.70
CA GLU A 561 -27.45 -19.42 -14.28
C GLU A 561 -28.59 -18.64 -13.60
N ASP A 562 -28.46 -18.38 -12.30
CA ASP A 562 -29.42 -17.56 -11.54
C ASP A 562 -29.31 -16.09 -11.93
N ILE A 563 -28.09 -15.56 -12.10
CA ILE A 563 -27.88 -14.20 -12.63
C ILE A 563 -28.48 -14.08 -14.03
N PHE A 564 -28.22 -15.07 -14.91
CA PHE A 564 -28.72 -15.09 -16.28
C PHE A 564 -30.21 -15.41 -16.38
N SER A 565 -30.89 -15.71 -15.28
CA SER A 565 -32.36 -15.78 -15.25
C SER A 565 -33.02 -14.39 -15.19
N HIS A 566 -32.29 -13.35 -14.76
CA HIS A 566 -32.76 -11.97 -14.64
C HIS A 566 -32.31 -11.08 -15.81
N ASP A 567 -32.86 -9.88 -15.96
CA ASP A 567 -32.39 -8.93 -16.98
C ASP A 567 -31.06 -8.30 -16.55
N ILE A 568 -30.01 -8.56 -17.31
CA ILE A 568 -28.68 -7.96 -17.12
C ILE A 568 -28.51 -6.69 -17.98
N LYS A 569 -29.61 -6.11 -18.51
CA LYS A 569 -29.62 -4.87 -19.31
C LYS A 569 -28.72 -4.88 -20.56
N THR A 570 -28.31 -6.05 -21.03
CA THR A 570 -27.52 -6.23 -22.25
C THR A 570 -27.78 -7.60 -22.91
N ASP A 571 -27.17 -7.85 -24.07
CA ASP A 571 -27.27 -9.13 -24.76
C ASP A 571 -26.42 -10.22 -24.09
N LYS A 572 -27.10 -11.16 -23.41
CA LYS A 572 -26.49 -12.33 -22.74
C LYS A 572 -25.62 -13.18 -23.67
N ALA A 573 -25.92 -13.22 -24.97
CA ALA A 573 -25.16 -13.99 -25.93
C ALA A 573 -23.73 -13.48 -26.12
N LEU A 574 -23.40 -12.27 -25.63
CA LEU A 574 -22.03 -11.76 -25.59
C LEU A 574 -21.11 -12.60 -24.69
N PHE A 575 -21.64 -13.12 -23.59
CA PHE A 575 -20.85 -13.75 -22.53
C PHE A 575 -20.97 -15.28 -22.52
N ALA A 576 -22.14 -15.81 -22.90
CA ALA A 576 -22.42 -17.24 -22.83
C ALA A 576 -23.05 -17.79 -24.11
N THR A 577 -22.69 -19.03 -24.45
CA THR A 577 -23.30 -19.82 -25.53
C THR A 577 -24.07 -21.00 -24.96
N MET A 578 -25.09 -21.48 -25.67
CA MET A 578 -25.83 -22.67 -25.22
C MET A 578 -25.04 -23.94 -25.51
N ASP A 579 -24.90 -24.82 -24.52
CA ASP A 579 -24.30 -26.13 -24.70
C ASP A 579 -25.23 -27.05 -25.50
N THR A 580 -25.10 -26.99 -26.82
CA THR A 580 -25.97 -27.73 -27.74
C THR A 580 -25.72 -29.24 -27.66
N GLN A 581 -24.52 -29.66 -27.26
CA GLN A 581 -24.17 -31.09 -27.12
C GLN A 581 -24.85 -31.69 -25.89
N THR A 582 -24.84 -30.96 -24.77
CA THR A 582 -25.57 -31.37 -23.56
C THR A 582 -27.09 -31.35 -23.79
N VAL A 583 -27.63 -30.40 -24.58
CA VAL A 583 -29.05 -30.43 -25.00
C VAL A 583 -29.39 -31.73 -25.72
N ILE A 584 -28.57 -32.12 -26.70
CA ILE A 584 -28.80 -33.34 -27.49
C ILE A 584 -28.75 -34.56 -26.56
N ARG A 585 -27.73 -34.64 -25.70
CA ARG A 585 -27.55 -35.75 -24.74
C ARG A 585 -28.70 -35.84 -23.72
N LEU A 586 -29.16 -34.71 -23.17
CA LEU A 586 -30.29 -34.67 -22.22
C LEU A 586 -31.59 -35.13 -22.90
N ARG A 587 -31.81 -34.73 -24.15
CA ARG A 587 -32.95 -35.20 -24.96
C ARG A 587 -32.86 -36.69 -25.25
N GLU A 588 -31.69 -37.21 -25.59
CA GLU A 588 -31.45 -38.65 -25.79
C GLU A 588 -31.70 -39.47 -24.50
N LEU A 589 -31.39 -38.89 -23.33
CA LEU A 589 -31.67 -39.49 -22.03
C LEU A 589 -33.13 -39.30 -21.55
N GLY A 590 -34.00 -38.68 -22.35
CA GLY A 590 -35.42 -38.49 -22.05
C GLY A 590 -35.74 -37.34 -21.08
N TYR A 591 -34.77 -36.47 -20.79
CA TYR A 591 -34.99 -35.27 -19.96
C TYR A 591 -35.38 -34.08 -20.84
N THR A 592 -36.65 -33.68 -20.81
CA THR A 592 -37.16 -32.49 -21.55
C THR A 592 -37.30 -31.25 -20.69
N ASP A 593 -37.36 -31.41 -19.36
CA ASP A 593 -37.71 -30.34 -18.41
C ASP A 593 -36.50 -29.79 -17.62
N ARG A 594 -35.28 -30.18 -18.00
CA ARG A 594 -34.06 -29.65 -17.36
C ARG A 594 -33.62 -28.36 -18.04
N LYS A 595 -33.24 -27.35 -17.24
CA LYS A 595 -32.55 -26.16 -17.72
C LYS A 595 -31.29 -26.58 -18.48
N VAL A 596 -31.08 -25.93 -19.62
CA VAL A 596 -29.93 -26.17 -20.49
C VAL A 596 -28.76 -25.34 -19.93
N PRO A 597 -27.62 -25.96 -19.59
CA PRO A 597 -26.48 -25.22 -19.10
C PRO A 597 -25.90 -24.34 -20.21
N SER A 598 -25.50 -23.13 -19.86
CA SER A 598 -24.78 -22.22 -20.75
C SER A 598 -23.29 -22.29 -20.46
N ILE A 599 -22.45 -22.19 -21.49
CA ILE A 599 -21.00 -22.16 -21.37
C ILE A 599 -20.56 -20.69 -21.46
N PHE A 600 -19.89 -20.21 -20.43
CA PHE A 600 -19.37 -18.85 -20.35
C PHE A 600 -18.04 -18.72 -21.08
N ASP A 601 -18.11 -18.62 -22.42
CA ASP A 601 -16.96 -18.67 -23.33
C ASP A 601 -16.54 -17.29 -23.89
N PHE A 602 -17.38 -16.26 -23.73
CA PHE A 602 -17.19 -14.92 -24.31
C PHE A 602 -17.02 -14.92 -25.85
N ASN A 603 -17.40 -15.97 -26.56
CA ASN A 603 -17.07 -16.15 -27.98
C ASN A 603 -17.66 -15.03 -28.85
N LYS A 604 -18.91 -14.63 -28.60
CA LYS A 604 -19.54 -13.55 -29.37
C LYS A 604 -18.89 -12.20 -29.06
N LEU A 605 -18.54 -11.92 -27.80
CA LEU A 605 -17.79 -10.73 -27.40
C LEU A 605 -16.46 -10.64 -28.16
N LEU A 606 -15.66 -11.71 -28.13
CA LEU A 606 -14.33 -11.74 -28.73
C LEU A 606 -14.36 -11.69 -30.27
N LYS A 607 -15.39 -12.25 -30.90
CA LYS A 607 -15.52 -12.30 -32.36
C LYS A 607 -16.22 -11.08 -32.98
N SER A 608 -17.24 -10.56 -32.30
CA SER A 608 -18.23 -9.66 -32.92
C SER A 608 -18.13 -8.21 -32.42
N THR A 609 -17.21 -7.92 -31.50
CA THR A 609 -17.00 -6.57 -30.96
C THR A 609 -15.55 -6.13 -31.17
N GLU A 610 -15.30 -4.83 -31.05
CA GLU A 610 -13.95 -4.26 -31.11
C GLU A 610 -13.14 -4.45 -29.80
N PHE A 611 -13.72 -5.10 -28.79
CA PHE A 611 -13.15 -5.21 -27.45
C PHE A 611 -11.71 -5.77 -27.43
N PRO A 612 -11.39 -6.93 -28.06
CA PRO A 612 -10.01 -7.44 -28.01
C PRO A 612 -9.01 -6.50 -28.68
N LEU A 613 -9.41 -5.85 -29.77
CA LEU A 613 -8.55 -4.93 -30.52
C LEU A 613 -8.28 -3.65 -29.72
N ILE A 614 -9.29 -3.09 -29.06
CA ILE A 614 -9.13 -1.94 -28.17
C ILE A 614 -8.21 -2.28 -26.99
N MET A 615 -8.42 -3.43 -26.34
CA MET A 615 -7.59 -3.88 -25.22
C MET A 615 -6.12 -4.08 -25.61
N ARG A 616 -5.87 -4.73 -26.75
CA ARG A 616 -4.51 -4.92 -27.29
C ARG A 616 -3.82 -3.58 -27.55
N ASP A 617 -4.52 -2.66 -28.19
CA ASP A 617 -3.95 -1.38 -28.58
C ASP A 617 -3.72 -0.47 -27.35
N MET A 618 -4.58 -0.54 -26.32
CA MET A 618 -4.37 0.10 -25.01
C MET A 618 -3.12 -0.45 -24.32
N LEU A 619 -2.99 -1.78 -24.19
CA LEU A 619 -1.84 -2.43 -23.58
C LEU A 619 -0.53 -2.12 -24.30
N THR A 620 -0.57 -2.12 -25.64
CA THR A 620 0.58 -1.77 -26.48
C THR A 620 1.03 -0.32 -26.26
N LEU A 621 0.07 0.61 -26.20
CA LEU A 621 0.37 2.03 -25.95
C LEU A 621 0.96 2.24 -24.55
N LEU A 622 0.34 1.65 -23.53
CA LEU A 622 0.83 1.75 -22.15
C LEU A 622 2.23 1.15 -22.02
N SER A 623 2.46 -0.06 -22.54
CA SER A 623 3.78 -0.71 -22.53
C SER A 623 4.86 0.14 -23.23
N LYS A 624 4.51 0.76 -24.36
CA LYS A 624 5.41 1.65 -25.10
C LYS A 624 5.77 2.91 -24.31
N VAL A 625 4.81 3.55 -23.66
CA VAL A 625 5.03 4.79 -22.90
C VAL A 625 5.77 4.54 -21.60
N TYR A 626 5.40 3.46 -20.90
CA TYR A 626 6.12 2.97 -19.74
C TYR A 626 7.52 2.46 -20.10
N ASP A 627 7.78 2.19 -21.39
CA ASP A 627 9.00 1.58 -21.91
C ASP A 627 9.40 0.36 -21.05
N TYR A 628 8.37 -0.46 -20.79
CA TYR A 628 8.38 -1.64 -19.96
C TYR A 628 7.04 -2.37 -20.09
N PRO A 629 6.98 -3.72 -20.03
CA PRO A 629 5.72 -4.43 -19.97
C PRO A 629 4.87 -3.94 -18.80
N VAL A 630 3.56 -3.80 -19.03
CA VAL A 630 2.56 -3.43 -18.03
C VAL A 630 1.55 -4.54 -17.77
N ASP A 631 1.00 -4.50 -16.56
CA ASP A 631 -0.14 -5.26 -16.07
C ASP A 631 -1.25 -4.28 -15.66
N ILE A 632 -2.48 -4.52 -16.08
CA ILE A 632 -3.65 -3.69 -15.81
C ILE A 632 -4.79 -4.51 -15.20
N GLU A 633 -5.53 -3.89 -14.28
CA GLU A 633 -6.84 -4.39 -13.86
C GLU A 633 -7.94 -3.51 -14.46
N PHE A 634 -9.01 -4.13 -14.95
CA PHE A 634 -10.09 -3.40 -15.57
C PHE A 634 -11.45 -4.06 -15.36
N THR A 635 -12.50 -3.26 -15.58
CA THR A 635 -13.89 -3.71 -15.72
C THR A 635 -14.45 -3.18 -17.03
N ALA A 636 -15.48 -3.84 -17.57
CA ALA A 636 -16.21 -3.28 -18.69
C ALA A 636 -17.72 -3.51 -18.58
N ASN A 637 -18.47 -2.49 -18.98
CA ASN A 637 -19.93 -2.48 -18.99
C ASN A 637 -20.46 -2.32 -20.40
N PHE A 638 -21.47 -3.12 -20.76
CA PHE A 638 -22.05 -3.17 -22.10
C PHE A 638 -23.47 -2.63 -22.08
N ALA A 639 -23.79 -1.78 -23.06
CA ALA A 639 -25.14 -1.32 -23.33
C ALA A 639 -25.90 -2.31 -24.24
N LYS A 640 -27.21 -2.12 -24.38
CA LYS A 640 -28.09 -2.98 -25.20
C LYS A 640 -27.71 -3.04 -26.69
N ASP A 641 -27.06 -2.00 -27.20
CA ASP A 641 -26.54 -1.92 -28.57
C ASP A 641 -25.14 -2.54 -28.72
N SER A 642 -24.65 -3.24 -27.69
CA SER A 642 -23.30 -3.80 -27.61
C SER A 642 -22.16 -2.78 -27.57
N HIS A 643 -22.45 -1.49 -27.43
CA HIS A 643 -21.42 -0.50 -27.09
C HIS A 643 -20.89 -0.78 -25.68
N PHE A 644 -19.59 -0.64 -25.47
CA PHE A 644 -18.97 -0.91 -24.18
C PHE A 644 -18.13 0.25 -23.67
N LYS A 645 -17.99 0.32 -22.35
CA LYS A 645 -17.03 1.20 -21.68
C LYS A 645 -16.18 0.38 -20.73
N ILE A 646 -14.89 0.71 -20.69
CA ILE A 646 -13.85 0.09 -19.89
C ILE A 646 -13.48 1.08 -18.78
N ASN A 647 -13.38 0.58 -17.57
CA ASN A 647 -12.80 1.32 -16.45
C ASN A 647 -11.47 0.68 -16.07
N LEU A 648 -10.39 1.46 -16.17
CA LEU A 648 -9.07 1.03 -15.71
C LEU A 648 -8.97 1.27 -14.21
N LEU A 649 -8.78 0.18 -13.47
CA LEU A 649 -8.74 0.16 -12.01
C LEU A 649 -7.31 0.18 -11.46
N GLN A 650 -6.36 -0.37 -12.22
CA GLN A 650 -4.95 -0.38 -11.86
C GLN A 650 -4.09 -0.49 -13.12
N CYS A 651 -2.87 0.08 -13.07
CA CYS A 651 -1.85 -0.11 -14.10
C CYS A 651 -0.47 -0.02 -13.48
N ARG A 652 0.34 -1.06 -13.67
CA ARG A 652 1.67 -1.17 -13.07
C ARG A 652 2.69 -1.79 -14.02
N PRO A 653 3.98 -1.49 -13.87
CA PRO A 653 5.04 -2.18 -14.59
C PRO A 653 5.10 -3.66 -14.17
N LEU A 654 5.03 -4.58 -15.14
CA LEU A 654 5.19 -6.02 -14.94
C LEU A 654 6.67 -6.38 -14.97
N GLN A 655 7.26 -6.72 -13.82
CA GLN A 655 8.63 -7.20 -13.82
C GLN A 655 8.73 -8.54 -14.53
N THR A 656 9.46 -8.52 -15.63
CA THR A 656 9.87 -9.73 -16.33
C THR A 656 11.38 -9.80 -16.24
N ARG A 657 11.93 -10.98 -15.95
CA ARG A 657 13.32 -11.24 -16.34
C ARG A 657 13.34 -11.08 -17.86
N GLY A 658 14.01 -10.05 -18.35
CA GLY A 658 14.22 -9.87 -19.77
C GLY A 658 14.78 -11.15 -20.38
N LEU A 659 14.58 -11.35 -21.68
CA LEU A 659 15.23 -12.43 -22.42
C LEU A 659 16.76 -12.26 -22.22
N GLY A 660 17.33 -13.00 -21.28
CA GLY A 660 18.78 -13.02 -21.07
C GLY A 660 19.49 -13.48 -22.34
N LYS A 661 20.83 -13.45 -22.35
CA LYS A 661 21.59 -14.04 -23.45
C LYS A 661 21.12 -15.47 -23.69
N ALA A 662 20.94 -15.85 -24.96
CA ALA A 662 20.61 -17.22 -25.31
C ALA A 662 21.64 -18.15 -24.66
N VAL A 663 21.16 -19.10 -23.87
CA VAL A 663 21.96 -20.16 -23.26
C VAL A 663 21.93 -21.34 -24.23
N GLU A 664 23.09 -21.95 -24.49
CA GLU A 664 23.14 -23.20 -25.24
C GLU A 664 22.62 -24.34 -24.36
N ILE A 665 21.49 -24.94 -24.75
CA ILE A 665 20.98 -26.14 -24.10
C ILE A 665 21.95 -27.29 -24.40
N PRO A 666 22.51 -27.97 -23.38
CA PRO A 666 23.43 -29.08 -23.60
C PRO A 666 22.73 -30.18 -24.42
N GLN A 667 23.39 -30.63 -25.50
CA GLN A 667 22.89 -31.75 -26.29
C GLN A 667 23.11 -33.05 -25.51
N LEU A 668 22.01 -33.72 -25.15
CA LEU A 668 22.06 -35.03 -24.52
C LEU A 668 22.03 -36.13 -25.60
N ASP A 669 22.93 -37.10 -25.48
CA ASP A 669 23.01 -38.26 -26.38
C ASP A 669 21.79 -39.20 -26.24
N ASP A 670 21.15 -39.21 -25.06
CA ASP A 670 19.93 -39.95 -24.76
C ASP A 670 19.02 -39.14 -23.82
N ASN A 671 17.76 -38.95 -24.22
CA ASN A 671 16.75 -38.26 -23.42
C ASN A 671 16.47 -38.98 -22.08
N CYS A 672 16.78 -40.28 -21.96
CA CYS A 672 16.67 -41.04 -20.71
C CYS A 672 17.69 -40.60 -19.64
N ASN A 673 18.72 -39.83 -20.02
CA ASN A 673 19.68 -39.26 -19.08
C ASN A 673 19.20 -37.95 -18.45
N CYS A 674 18.11 -37.37 -18.96
CA CYS A 674 17.52 -36.15 -18.43
C CYS A 674 16.61 -36.43 -17.23
N PHE A 675 16.56 -35.50 -16.25
CA PHE A 675 15.59 -35.57 -15.16
C PHE A 675 14.18 -35.22 -15.66
N PHE A 676 14.05 -34.11 -16.39
CA PHE A 676 12.87 -33.81 -17.19
C PHE A 676 13.24 -32.98 -18.43
N SER A 677 12.50 -33.17 -19.52
CA SER A 677 12.58 -32.34 -20.72
C SER A 677 11.17 -32.01 -21.19
N THR A 678 10.91 -30.74 -21.44
CA THR A 678 9.62 -30.25 -21.94
C THR A 678 9.82 -29.22 -23.03
N LYS A 679 8.86 -29.13 -23.94
CA LYS A 679 8.76 -28.06 -24.94
C LYS A 679 7.51 -27.24 -24.66
N GLY A 680 7.70 -25.98 -24.31
CA GLY A 680 6.62 -25.12 -23.82
C GLY A 680 6.28 -25.39 -22.35
N SER A 681 5.31 -24.65 -21.83
CA SER A 681 4.83 -24.78 -20.44
C SER A 681 5.87 -24.43 -19.35
N PHE A 682 6.79 -23.51 -19.64
CA PHE A 682 7.75 -22.97 -18.68
C PHE A 682 7.88 -21.45 -18.82
N MET A 683 8.42 -20.79 -17.80
CA MET A 683 8.64 -19.34 -17.76
C MET A 683 9.87 -18.95 -16.96
N GLY A 684 10.40 -17.75 -17.25
CA GLY A 684 11.55 -17.18 -16.54
C GLY A 684 12.68 -16.68 -17.44
N GLY A 685 12.47 -16.70 -18.77
CA GLY A 685 13.49 -16.35 -19.77
C GLY A 685 14.53 -17.45 -19.96
N ASN A 686 15.67 -17.09 -20.56
CA ASN A 686 16.80 -18.00 -20.70
C ASN A 686 17.52 -18.14 -19.35
N VAL A 687 17.62 -19.36 -18.83
CA VAL A 687 18.24 -19.64 -17.53
C VAL A 687 19.30 -20.75 -17.68
N HIS A 688 20.35 -20.66 -16.87
CA HIS A 688 21.31 -21.75 -16.63
C HIS A 688 21.61 -21.76 -15.13
N LEU A 689 21.11 -22.75 -14.39
CA LEU A 689 21.30 -22.83 -12.95
C LEU A 689 21.82 -24.20 -12.53
N LEU A 690 22.88 -24.19 -11.71
CA LEU A 690 23.28 -25.37 -10.95
C LEU A 690 22.27 -25.60 -9.83
N ILE A 691 21.75 -26.81 -9.70
CA ILE A 691 20.79 -27.19 -8.67
C ILE A 691 21.52 -28.01 -7.61
N ASP A 692 21.53 -27.52 -6.37
CA ASP A 692 22.17 -28.17 -5.21
C ASP A 692 21.28 -29.27 -4.61
N TYR A 693 19.97 -29.00 -4.55
CA TYR A 693 18.97 -29.87 -3.93
C TYR A 693 17.69 -29.95 -4.74
N VAL A 694 17.08 -31.13 -4.74
CA VAL A 694 15.70 -31.32 -5.19
C VAL A 694 14.85 -31.70 -3.99
N VAL A 695 13.79 -30.93 -3.77
CA VAL A 695 12.72 -31.23 -2.81
C VAL A 695 11.54 -31.75 -3.61
N PHE A 696 11.17 -33.00 -3.41
CA PHE A 696 10.14 -33.70 -4.16
C PHE A 696 8.99 -34.12 -3.24
N VAL A 697 7.80 -33.59 -3.46
CA VAL A 697 6.56 -34.05 -2.80
C VAL A 697 5.92 -35.12 -3.66
N LYS A 698 5.80 -36.33 -3.11
CA LYS A 698 5.28 -37.46 -3.88
C LYS A 698 3.75 -37.39 -4.01
N ALA A 699 3.26 -37.43 -5.25
CA ALA A 699 1.86 -37.19 -5.56
C ALA A 699 0.90 -38.23 -4.96
N GLN A 700 1.24 -39.52 -5.04
CA GLN A 700 0.34 -40.60 -4.60
C GLN A 700 0.18 -40.60 -3.08
N GLU A 701 1.29 -40.43 -2.37
CA GLU A 701 1.34 -40.35 -0.91
C GLU A 701 0.66 -39.07 -0.41
N TYR A 702 0.92 -37.93 -1.04
CA TYR A 702 0.25 -36.67 -0.72
C TYR A 702 -1.28 -36.74 -0.88
N ARG A 703 -1.79 -37.47 -1.88
CA ARG A 703 -3.24 -37.63 -2.09
C ARG A 703 -3.94 -38.36 -0.93
N GLN A 704 -3.24 -39.31 -0.30
CA GLN A 704 -3.79 -40.15 0.77
C GLN A 704 -3.87 -39.42 2.12
N LEU A 705 -3.21 -38.27 2.25
CA LEU A 705 -3.24 -37.44 3.44
C LEU A 705 -4.62 -36.80 3.67
N SER A 706 -4.97 -36.62 4.95
CA SER A 706 -6.08 -35.78 5.36
C SER A 706 -5.84 -34.30 5.01
N GLU A 707 -6.90 -33.48 4.98
CA GLU A 707 -6.74 -32.04 4.70
C GLU A 707 -5.81 -31.35 5.69
N TRP A 708 -5.90 -31.70 6.98
CA TRP A 708 -5.04 -31.15 8.02
C TRP A 708 -3.56 -31.48 7.77
N GLU A 709 -3.24 -32.74 7.44
CA GLU A 709 -1.87 -33.16 7.12
C GLU A 709 -1.32 -32.46 5.87
N LYS A 710 -2.17 -32.12 4.90
CA LYS A 710 -1.76 -31.37 3.71
C LYS A 710 -1.37 -29.92 4.03
N TYR A 711 -2.07 -29.28 4.97
CA TYR A 711 -1.66 -27.97 5.50
C TYR A 711 -0.34 -28.08 6.29
N GLU A 712 -0.15 -29.14 7.08
CA GLU A 712 1.13 -29.40 7.75
C GLU A 712 2.28 -29.58 6.75
N ILE A 713 2.08 -30.31 5.64
CA ILE A 713 3.07 -30.42 4.57
C ILE A 713 3.47 -29.03 4.06
N ALA A 714 2.52 -28.12 3.84
CA ALA A 714 2.83 -26.75 3.42
C ALA A 714 3.73 -26.02 4.43
N ARG A 715 3.41 -26.09 5.73
CA ARG A 715 4.26 -25.52 6.80
C ARG A 715 5.65 -26.14 6.84
N HIS A 716 5.76 -27.46 6.63
CA HIS A 716 7.05 -28.15 6.57
C HIS A 716 7.89 -27.76 5.34
N ILE A 717 7.25 -27.51 4.19
CA ILE A 717 7.92 -26.94 3.02
C ILE A 717 8.48 -25.56 3.36
N GLY A 718 7.75 -24.73 4.11
CA GLY A 718 8.25 -23.46 4.65
C GLY A 718 9.50 -23.61 5.53
N LEU A 719 9.54 -24.63 6.41
CA LEU A 719 10.74 -24.93 7.20
C LEU A 719 11.94 -25.33 6.33
N ILE A 720 11.70 -26.14 5.30
CA ILE A 720 12.74 -26.57 4.35
C ILE A 720 13.26 -25.38 3.54
N ASN A 721 12.37 -24.51 3.07
CA ASN A 721 12.69 -23.26 2.37
C ASN A 721 13.61 -22.36 3.20
N ALA A 722 13.32 -22.21 4.49
CA ALA A 722 14.15 -21.45 5.41
C ALA A 722 15.53 -22.10 5.65
N SER A 723 15.57 -23.43 5.81
CA SER A 723 16.83 -24.17 6.02
C SER A 723 17.76 -24.15 4.81
N LEU A 724 17.23 -23.97 3.60
CA LEU A 724 17.98 -24.02 2.34
C LEU A 724 18.12 -22.64 1.64
N LYS A 725 17.93 -21.54 2.38
CA LYS A 725 17.86 -20.17 1.83
C LYS A 725 19.01 -19.76 0.89
N ASP A 726 20.23 -20.21 1.15
CA ASP A 726 21.43 -19.86 0.37
C ASP A 726 21.85 -20.95 -0.63
N LYS A 727 20.92 -21.83 -1.02
CA LYS A 727 21.15 -22.95 -1.94
C LYS A 727 20.24 -22.84 -3.15
N ASN A 728 20.70 -23.38 -4.28
CA ASN A 728 19.87 -23.48 -5.46
C ASN A 728 18.97 -24.71 -5.35
N VAL A 729 17.70 -24.49 -5.00
CA VAL A 729 16.75 -25.57 -4.72
C VAL A 729 15.69 -25.65 -5.81
N MET A 730 15.46 -26.85 -6.31
CA MET A 730 14.31 -27.18 -7.16
C MET A 730 13.23 -27.85 -6.31
N LEU A 731 12.08 -27.21 -6.22
CA LEU A 731 10.90 -27.76 -5.58
C LEU A 731 9.97 -28.37 -6.62
N MET A 732 9.57 -29.61 -6.40
CA MET A 732 8.70 -30.35 -7.30
C MET A 732 7.58 -31.02 -6.51
N GLY A 733 6.34 -30.92 -7.00
CA GLY A 733 5.20 -31.47 -6.28
C GLY A 733 3.92 -31.59 -7.11
N PRO A 734 2.89 -32.21 -6.53
CA PRO A 734 1.64 -32.51 -7.21
C PRO A 734 0.78 -31.27 -7.38
N GLY A 735 0.27 -31.08 -8.60
CA GLY A 735 -0.71 -30.05 -8.90
C GLY A 735 -0.16 -28.64 -8.68
N ARG A 736 -1.01 -27.76 -8.13
CA ARG A 736 -0.71 -26.33 -7.97
C ARG A 736 -0.02 -26.01 -6.64
N TRP A 737 1.05 -25.22 -6.68
CA TRP A 737 1.58 -24.57 -5.48
C TRP A 737 0.76 -23.32 -5.16
N GLY A 738 0.44 -23.09 -3.89
CA GLY A 738 -0.26 -21.88 -3.45
C GLY A 738 -1.76 -21.87 -3.71
N THR A 739 -2.38 -23.05 -3.68
CA THR A 739 -3.84 -23.18 -3.76
C THR A 739 -4.48 -23.09 -2.37
N THR A 740 -5.65 -22.47 -2.25
CA THR A 740 -6.48 -22.54 -1.02
C THR A 740 -7.14 -23.91 -0.86
N THR A 741 -7.02 -24.79 -1.86
CA THR A 741 -7.70 -26.09 -1.92
C THR A 741 -6.69 -27.25 -2.01
N PRO A 742 -6.45 -27.99 -0.91
CA PRO A 742 -5.44 -29.04 -0.85
C PRO A 742 -5.68 -30.25 -1.77
N SER A 743 -6.85 -30.37 -2.38
CA SER A 743 -7.15 -31.42 -3.39
C SER A 743 -6.60 -31.09 -4.78
N LEU A 744 -6.31 -29.82 -5.07
CA LEU A 744 -5.77 -29.35 -6.36
C LEU A 744 -4.24 -29.18 -6.36
N GLY A 745 -3.62 -29.27 -5.18
CA GLY A 745 -2.18 -29.12 -5.00
C GLY A 745 -1.80 -28.83 -3.55
N VAL A 746 -0.67 -28.17 -3.33
CA VAL A 746 -0.10 -27.91 -2.00
C VAL A 746 -0.43 -26.49 -1.53
N PRO A 747 -1.09 -26.32 -0.36
CA PRO A 747 -1.62 -25.02 0.10
C PRO A 747 -0.56 -24.16 0.82
N VAL A 748 0.52 -23.84 0.10
CA VAL A 748 1.61 -23.00 0.61
C VAL A 748 1.32 -21.51 0.45
N HIS A 749 1.76 -20.67 1.38
CA HIS A 749 1.89 -19.23 1.12
C HIS A 749 3.16 -18.95 0.33
N PHE A 750 3.22 -17.80 -0.35
CA PHE A 750 4.41 -17.41 -1.09
C PHE A 750 5.64 -17.28 -0.18
N SER A 751 5.46 -16.79 1.06
CA SER A 751 6.51 -16.73 2.08
C SER A 751 7.21 -18.07 2.31
N GLU A 752 6.48 -19.18 2.19
CA GLU A 752 6.97 -20.54 2.39
C GLU A 752 7.80 -21.09 1.22
N LEU A 753 7.81 -20.43 0.06
CA LEU A 753 8.54 -20.84 -1.14
C LEU A 753 9.53 -19.80 -1.66
N SER A 754 9.58 -18.64 -1.01
CA SER A 754 10.28 -17.44 -1.48
C SER A 754 11.81 -17.57 -1.65
N HIS A 755 12.43 -18.69 -1.24
CA HIS A 755 13.86 -18.95 -1.42
C HIS A 755 14.15 -20.09 -2.41
N MET A 756 13.13 -20.68 -3.04
CA MET A 756 13.34 -21.69 -4.07
C MET A 756 13.88 -21.05 -5.34
N SER A 757 14.73 -21.78 -6.09
CA SER A 757 15.25 -21.30 -7.38
C SER A 757 14.42 -21.77 -8.56
N VAL A 758 13.83 -22.95 -8.44
CA VAL A 758 12.97 -23.56 -9.46
C VAL A 758 11.73 -24.16 -8.79
N ILE A 759 10.56 -23.94 -9.38
CA ILE A 759 9.31 -24.59 -8.99
C ILE A 759 8.77 -25.39 -10.17
N CYS A 760 8.49 -26.65 -9.89
CA CYS A 760 7.93 -27.61 -10.83
C CYS A 760 6.54 -28.04 -10.34
N GLU A 761 5.52 -27.73 -11.14
CA GLU A 761 4.15 -28.24 -10.96
C GLU A 761 3.98 -29.50 -11.81
N VAL A 762 3.76 -30.65 -11.16
CA VAL A 762 3.63 -31.94 -11.86
C VAL A 762 2.15 -32.30 -11.96
N SER A 763 1.65 -32.42 -13.20
CA SER A 763 0.34 -33.00 -13.46
C SER A 763 0.46 -34.50 -13.65
N SER A 764 -0.43 -35.29 -13.04
CA SER A 764 -0.53 -36.73 -13.26
C SER A 764 -2.00 -37.14 -13.36
N ALA A 765 -2.40 -37.60 -14.54
CA ALA A 765 -3.74 -38.15 -14.78
C ALA A 765 -4.01 -39.39 -13.90
N VAL A 766 -2.98 -40.21 -13.66
CA VAL A 766 -3.04 -41.41 -12.81
C VAL A 766 -3.24 -41.04 -11.33
N ALA A 767 -2.56 -39.99 -10.86
CA ALA A 767 -2.70 -39.52 -9.47
C ALA A 767 -3.92 -38.62 -9.26
N GLY A 768 -4.69 -38.29 -10.30
CA GLY A 768 -5.86 -37.40 -10.21
C GLY A 768 -5.53 -35.92 -9.98
N PHE A 769 -4.25 -35.56 -10.04
CA PHE A 769 -3.80 -34.17 -10.05
C PHE A 769 -3.67 -33.72 -11.51
N MET A 770 -4.77 -33.25 -12.09
CA MET A 770 -4.74 -32.54 -13.37
C MET A 770 -4.89 -31.05 -13.06
N PRO A 771 -3.83 -30.23 -13.16
CA PRO A 771 -3.89 -28.85 -12.76
C PRO A 771 -4.27 -27.94 -13.93
N GLU A 772 -5.17 -27.04 -13.61
CA GLU A 772 -5.01 -25.64 -13.95
C GLU A 772 -3.72 -25.14 -13.28
N LEU A 773 -2.62 -25.19 -14.04
CA LEU A 773 -1.30 -24.68 -13.67
C LEU A 773 -1.42 -23.22 -13.19
N SER A 774 -0.51 -22.75 -12.33
CA SER A 774 -0.59 -21.43 -11.66
C SER A 774 -0.67 -20.20 -12.59
N TYR A 775 -0.71 -20.40 -13.90
CA TYR A 775 -0.88 -19.42 -14.94
C TYR A 775 -1.91 -18.33 -14.63
N GLY A 776 -1.42 -17.09 -14.57
CA GLY A 776 -2.22 -15.87 -14.56
C GLY A 776 -2.73 -15.41 -13.19
N SER A 777 -2.21 -15.97 -12.10
CA SER A 777 -2.58 -15.60 -10.72
C SER A 777 -1.57 -14.65 -10.05
N HIS A 778 -1.95 -13.92 -9.00
CA HIS A 778 -1.01 -13.11 -8.20
C HIS A 778 0.15 -13.95 -7.67
N PHE A 779 -0.14 -15.16 -7.16
CA PHE A 779 0.88 -16.11 -6.72
C PHE A 779 1.94 -16.37 -7.81
N PHE A 780 1.50 -16.47 -9.07
CA PHE A 780 2.41 -16.69 -10.20
C PHE A 780 3.20 -15.42 -10.56
N GLN A 781 2.59 -14.25 -10.47
CA GLN A 781 3.31 -12.99 -10.64
C GLN A 781 4.42 -12.86 -9.60
N ASP A 782 4.17 -13.22 -8.33
CA ASP A 782 5.19 -13.22 -7.28
C ASP A 782 6.38 -14.14 -7.62
N LEU A 783 6.13 -15.32 -8.22
CA LEU A 783 7.20 -16.22 -8.71
C LEU A 783 8.07 -15.55 -9.79
N VAL A 784 7.42 -14.95 -10.79
CA VAL A 784 8.12 -14.27 -11.90
C VAL A 784 8.93 -13.10 -11.39
N GLU A 785 8.37 -12.30 -10.49
CA GLU A 785 8.99 -11.12 -9.89
C GLU A 785 10.16 -11.47 -8.96
N THR A 786 10.09 -12.59 -8.25
CA THR A 786 11.22 -13.08 -7.43
C THR A 786 12.29 -13.80 -8.25
N GLY A 787 12.04 -14.01 -9.54
CA GLY A 787 12.98 -14.66 -10.46
C GLY A 787 13.09 -16.17 -10.23
N ILE A 788 12.06 -16.78 -9.65
CA ILE A 788 11.94 -18.22 -9.50
C ILE A 788 11.58 -18.79 -10.88
N PHE A 789 12.37 -19.74 -11.37
CA PHE A 789 12.07 -20.39 -12.64
C PHE A 789 10.88 -21.32 -12.47
N TYR A 790 9.89 -21.20 -13.34
CA TYR A 790 8.67 -22.00 -13.25
C TYR A 790 8.58 -22.97 -14.42
N VAL A 791 8.26 -24.23 -14.14
CA VAL A 791 7.97 -25.24 -15.16
C VAL A 791 6.77 -26.08 -14.76
N ALA A 792 5.90 -26.33 -15.73
CA ALA A 792 4.81 -27.27 -15.61
C ALA A 792 5.14 -28.57 -16.36
N ILE A 793 5.14 -29.68 -15.65
CA ILE A 793 5.47 -31.00 -16.18
C ILE A 793 4.17 -31.78 -16.39
N MET A 794 3.79 -31.95 -17.65
CA MET A 794 2.60 -32.70 -18.03
C MET A 794 2.91 -34.18 -18.26
N ASP A 795 2.94 -34.96 -17.17
CA ASP A 795 3.28 -36.39 -17.22
C ASP A 795 2.29 -37.18 -18.10
N GLY A 796 2.82 -37.88 -19.11
CA GLY A 796 2.05 -38.64 -20.11
C GLY A 796 1.85 -37.96 -21.46
N GLN A 797 2.28 -36.70 -21.65
CA GLN A 797 2.28 -36.05 -22.97
C GLN A 797 3.45 -36.49 -23.85
N LYS A 798 3.24 -36.59 -25.17
CA LYS A 798 4.24 -37.12 -26.14
C LYS A 798 5.56 -36.34 -26.18
N GLU A 799 5.56 -35.05 -25.83
CA GLU A 799 6.75 -34.18 -25.88
C GLU A 799 7.41 -33.97 -24.50
N VAL A 800 6.90 -34.62 -23.46
CA VAL A 800 7.41 -34.51 -22.08
C VAL A 800 8.17 -35.78 -21.71
N VAL A 801 9.41 -35.62 -21.27
CA VAL A 801 10.21 -36.69 -20.63
C VAL A 801 10.26 -36.36 -19.14
N PHE A 802 9.90 -37.29 -18.28
CA PHE A 802 9.95 -37.12 -16.83
C PHE A 802 10.40 -38.40 -16.14
N ASN A 803 11.55 -38.34 -15.45
CA ASN A 803 12.21 -39.49 -14.84
C ASN A 803 12.36 -39.30 -13.31
N PRO A 804 11.26 -39.38 -12.52
CA PRO A 804 11.30 -39.12 -11.08
C PRO A 804 12.23 -40.07 -10.32
N GLY A 805 12.48 -41.28 -10.83
CA GLY A 805 13.40 -42.27 -10.23
C GLY A 805 14.83 -41.75 -10.04
N LYS A 806 15.33 -40.85 -10.91
CA LYS A 806 16.68 -40.25 -10.79
C LYS A 806 16.90 -39.49 -9.47
N ILE A 807 15.82 -39.03 -8.85
CA ILE A 807 15.80 -38.37 -7.55
C ILE A 807 15.33 -39.33 -6.47
N LEU A 808 14.22 -40.03 -6.68
CA LEU A 808 13.60 -40.88 -5.64
C LEU A 808 14.43 -42.11 -5.25
N GLU A 809 15.33 -42.59 -6.12
CA GLU A 809 16.26 -43.69 -5.80
C GLU A 809 17.48 -43.24 -4.97
N ARG A 810 17.73 -41.93 -4.88
CA ARG A 810 18.80 -41.39 -4.05
C ARG A 810 18.39 -41.44 -2.57
N LYS A 811 19.37 -41.27 -1.68
CA LYS A 811 19.13 -41.25 -0.24
C LYS A 811 18.29 -40.01 0.13
N ASN A 812 17.12 -40.23 0.73
CA ASN A 812 16.34 -39.14 1.33
C ASN A 812 17.11 -38.55 2.51
N ILE A 813 17.44 -37.27 2.43
CA ILE A 813 18.18 -36.53 3.46
C ILE A 813 17.28 -35.55 4.24
N LEU A 814 15.94 -35.69 4.14
CA LEU A 814 14.97 -34.82 4.83
C LEU A 814 15.30 -34.61 6.31
N THR A 815 15.55 -35.68 7.06
CA THR A 815 15.84 -35.63 8.51
C THR A 815 17.10 -34.83 8.85
N SER A 816 18.06 -34.73 7.92
CA SER A 816 19.26 -33.91 8.11
C SER A 816 19.04 -32.43 7.82
N VAL A 817 18.08 -32.09 6.95
CA VAL A 817 17.77 -30.70 6.55
C VAL A 817 16.69 -30.09 7.47
N SER A 818 15.69 -30.89 7.84
CA SER A 818 14.62 -30.51 8.75
C SER A 818 14.28 -31.71 9.64
N PRO A 819 14.91 -31.85 10.82
CA PRO A 819 14.60 -32.90 11.78
C PRO A 819 13.12 -32.91 12.20
N LYS A 820 12.50 -31.73 12.24
CA LYS A 820 11.07 -31.57 12.58
C LYS A 820 10.12 -32.18 11.53
N SER A 821 10.60 -32.44 10.32
CA SER A 821 9.81 -32.99 9.21
C SER A 821 9.90 -34.52 9.09
N GLU A 822 10.53 -35.21 10.06
CA GLU A 822 10.77 -36.66 10.00
C GLU A 822 9.51 -37.49 9.76
N THR A 823 8.38 -37.09 10.39
CA THR A 823 7.07 -37.72 10.26
C THR A 823 6.54 -37.77 8.82
N PHE A 824 7.03 -36.90 7.94
CA PHE A 824 6.62 -36.80 6.54
C PHE A 824 7.67 -37.32 5.56
N SER A 825 8.66 -38.11 6.03
CA SER A 825 9.72 -38.68 5.16
C SER A 825 9.19 -39.61 4.06
N ASP A 826 7.99 -40.17 4.25
CA ASP A 826 7.32 -40.98 3.25
C ASP A 826 6.73 -40.14 2.11
N VAL A 827 6.41 -38.86 2.37
CA VAL A 827 5.76 -37.92 1.44
C VAL A 827 6.77 -36.94 0.82
N ILE A 828 7.68 -36.38 1.64
CA ILE A 828 8.68 -35.40 1.23
C ILE A 828 10.03 -36.10 1.06
N HIS A 829 10.61 -35.99 -0.12
CA HIS A 829 11.91 -36.53 -0.45
C HIS A 829 12.89 -35.41 -0.78
N ILE A 830 13.97 -35.27 -0.02
CA ILE A 830 15.04 -34.32 -0.31
C ILE A 830 16.28 -35.09 -0.74
N SER A 831 16.88 -34.68 -1.85
CA SER A 831 18.10 -35.28 -2.37
C SER A 831 19.09 -34.23 -2.85
N ARG A 832 20.39 -34.47 -2.61
CA ARG A 832 21.48 -33.67 -3.18
C ARG A 832 21.68 -34.04 -4.64
N THR A 833 21.89 -33.03 -5.46
CA THR A 833 22.11 -33.18 -6.89
C THR A 833 23.50 -32.68 -7.24
N ASP A 834 24.50 -33.55 -7.08
CA ASP A 834 25.88 -33.23 -7.45
C ASP A 834 25.97 -33.02 -8.98
N GLY A 835 25.97 -31.77 -9.45
CA GLY A 835 26.16 -31.38 -10.85
C GLY A 835 24.91 -31.41 -11.73
N MET A 836 23.69 -31.32 -11.17
CA MET A 836 22.48 -31.14 -11.98
C MET A 836 22.33 -29.69 -12.41
N GLU A 837 21.94 -29.49 -13.66
CA GLU A 837 21.74 -28.17 -14.26
C GLU A 837 20.35 -28.10 -14.91
N ILE A 838 19.76 -26.90 -14.93
CA ILE A 838 18.54 -26.54 -15.65
C ILE A 838 18.80 -25.41 -16.65
#